data_AF-A0A7C5SK93-F1
#
_entry.id   AF-A0A7C5SK93-F1
#
_cell.length_a   1.000
_cell.length_b   1.000
_cell.length_c   1.000
_cell.angle_alpha   90.00
_cell.angle_beta   90.00
_cell.angle_gamma   90.00
#
_symmetry.space_group_name_H-M   'P 1'
#
loop_
_entity.id
_entity.type
_entity.pdbx_description
1 polymer ?
#
loop_
_entity_poly.entity_id
_entity_poly.type
_entity_poly.pdbx_seq_one_letter_code
_entity_poly.pdbx_strand_id
1 'polypeptide(L)'
;MTSTDLLNRVLDAAGAGNTDAPLGPLPPAPPEGDLLDCLDEIRAMVVRDLDGALRALDVVAGLVDSIDSAIARARLGSVRGHALNYATRYDEAEEAATGAVEAAESIGDETEAARAWMVLVHTYAKLGRLGDALRSALEAERAFTEGGELGLAVQALCNAGIVTRMMGDGEAAIGMFERALGMQEHEPAIRAQIESGLAESMLDVGRFADAEAAFLRSARTFESVGASRAASIVRGNLADLYGRQGRLSAAIEQFEVARRFFEEDRAYGELGRILTEQADVYAATGLIDDAIAGYRRAGGLLERAGAVQEQARSLTGLGRMLITRDPDEAADAFDRAAALYEQAGSTSGRALATLHRARLELARGDPEAAERAVDAATDALAGRRSDLLMCEMTRADVLIARGDFARAETLLTEAMDTAATLGLPIYRAEMLWRRSVARRGAGRIEHAIADAREAIDQIERIRGTLQGSRFRAGLVGGSRALYEQAVSLMLETGATVEAFETTERARGRTLLDLLGGGAEIDAAAGAEDDATRNLLRDLADARADLNAVYSALDPTASGPSHAQWIEKVRGAEDRVTAIETRLHASRRVRELLGVPESFGRIAAELDPGQALVSYWIDGESMRCFVVRDGRAEAATLPASTDEIGAAIQDALF
;
A
#
# COMPACT_ATOMS: atom_id res chain seq x y z
N MET A 1 -31.21 -38.81 19.50
CA MET A 1 -29.93 -38.19 19.92
C MET A 1 -29.88 -36.90 19.12
N THR A 2 -29.63 -35.75 19.73
CA THR A 2 -29.51 -34.51 18.94
C THR A 2 -28.09 -34.39 18.36
N SER A 3 -27.89 -33.58 17.32
CA SER A 3 -26.57 -33.27 16.77
C SER A 3 -25.61 -32.76 17.85
N THR A 4 -26.11 -31.90 18.74
CA THR A 4 -25.36 -31.34 19.88
C THR A 4 -24.96 -32.41 20.91
N ASP A 5 -25.82 -33.40 21.18
CA ASP A 5 -25.46 -34.53 22.05
C ASP A 5 -24.36 -35.39 21.43
N LEU A 6 -24.40 -35.58 20.10
CA LEU A 6 -23.37 -36.30 19.36
C LEU A 6 -22.04 -35.54 19.37
N LEU A 7 -22.05 -34.23 19.09
CA LEU A 7 -20.86 -33.38 19.13
C LEU A 7 -20.18 -33.44 20.49
N ASN A 8 -20.93 -33.30 21.59
CA ASN A 8 -20.34 -33.37 22.93
C ASN A 8 -19.63 -34.71 23.18
N ARG A 9 -20.23 -35.82 22.75
CA ARG A 9 -19.60 -37.16 22.88
C ARG A 9 -18.37 -37.31 21.99
N VAL A 10 -18.40 -36.74 20.79
CA VAL A 10 -17.25 -36.69 19.88
C VAL A 10 -16.11 -35.89 20.51
N LEU A 11 -16.39 -34.73 21.10
CA LEU A 11 -15.41 -33.89 21.79
C LEU A 11 -14.85 -34.56 23.05
N ASP A 12 -15.68 -35.26 23.82
CA ASP A 12 -15.25 -36.05 24.96
C ASP A 12 -14.30 -37.18 24.54
N ALA A 13 -14.66 -37.92 23.48
CA ALA A 13 -13.80 -38.95 22.89
C ALA A 13 -12.52 -38.37 22.27
N ALA A 14 -12.58 -37.14 21.75
CA ALA A 14 -11.43 -36.41 21.24
C ALA A 14 -10.53 -35.87 22.36
N GLY A 15 -10.89 -36.00 23.65
CA GLY A 15 -10.07 -35.53 24.76
C GLY A 15 -9.98 -34.00 24.83
N ALA A 16 -11.13 -33.31 24.70
CA ALA A 16 -11.21 -31.85 24.71
C ALA A 16 -10.39 -31.21 25.86
N GLY A 17 -9.44 -30.34 25.49
CA GLY A 17 -8.57 -29.61 26.42
C GLY A 17 -7.22 -30.29 26.73
N ASN A 18 -6.90 -31.45 26.16
CA ASN A 18 -5.59 -32.09 26.30
C ASN A 18 -5.11 -32.70 24.98
N THR A 19 -4.29 -31.97 24.23
CA THR A 19 -3.81 -32.33 22.88
C THR A 19 -3.02 -33.65 22.82
N ASP A 20 -2.42 -34.08 23.95
CA ASP A 20 -1.59 -35.29 24.00
C ASP A 20 -2.34 -36.55 24.47
N ALA A 21 -3.62 -36.43 24.86
CA ALA A 21 -4.39 -37.59 25.30
C ALA A 21 -4.70 -38.53 24.12
N PRO A 22 -4.66 -39.87 24.28
CA PRO A 22 -5.14 -40.77 23.24
C PRO A 22 -6.64 -40.59 22.99
N LEU A 23 -7.11 -40.92 21.77
CA LEU A 23 -8.55 -40.92 21.47
C LEU A 23 -9.28 -41.92 22.37
N GLY A 24 -10.40 -41.49 22.94
CA GLY A 24 -11.32 -42.31 23.70
C GLY A 24 -12.12 -43.27 22.81
N PRO A 25 -12.98 -44.12 23.41
CA PRO A 25 -13.82 -45.04 22.66
C PRO A 25 -14.80 -44.29 21.75
N LEU A 26 -15.03 -44.83 20.55
CA LEU A 26 -15.99 -44.29 19.60
C LEU A 26 -17.40 -44.26 20.24
N PRO A 27 -18.15 -43.15 20.08
CA PRO A 27 -19.56 -43.13 20.46
C PRO A 27 -20.37 -44.12 19.60
N PRO A 28 -21.60 -44.50 20.03
CA PRO A 28 -22.45 -45.38 19.24
C PRO A 28 -22.79 -44.75 17.89
N ALA A 29 -22.85 -45.57 16.85
CA ALA A 29 -23.14 -45.15 15.48
C ALA A 29 -24.46 -44.34 15.40
N PRO A 30 -24.40 -43.07 14.97
CA PRO A 30 -25.59 -42.23 14.82
C PRO A 30 -26.32 -42.49 13.50
N PRO A 31 -27.56 -42.00 13.35
CA PRO A 31 -28.16 -41.78 12.03
C PRO A 31 -27.27 -40.89 11.16
N GLU A 32 -27.30 -41.12 9.84
CA GLU A 32 -26.51 -40.34 8.86
C GLU A 32 -26.75 -38.83 8.98
N GLY A 33 -28.01 -38.40 9.10
CA GLY A 33 -28.36 -36.97 9.25
C GLY A 33 -27.72 -36.32 10.47
N ASP A 34 -27.79 -36.97 11.65
CA ASP A 34 -27.18 -36.45 12.88
C ASP A 34 -25.64 -36.33 12.74
N LEU A 35 -25.01 -37.21 11.94
CA LEU A 35 -23.58 -37.17 11.67
C LEU A 35 -23.20 -36.01 10.74
N LEU A 36 -24.00 -35.74 9.72
CA LEU A 36 -23.81 -34.60 8.82
C LEU A 36 -23.96 -33.27 9.58
N ASP A 37 -24.97 -33.16 10.44
CA ASP A 37 -25.16 -31.99 11.31
C ASP A 37 -23.97 -31.81 12.26
N CYS A 38 -23.46 -32.91 12.84
CA CYS A 38 -22.26 -32.87 13.68
C CYS A 38 -21.02 -32.39 12.90
N LEU A 39 -20.85 -32.79 11.64
CA LEU A 39 -19.76 -32.31 10.79
C LEU A 39 -19.86 -30.81 10.50
N ASP A 40 -21.07 -30.28 10.27
CA ASP A 40 -21.29 -28.85 10.07
C ASP A 40 -21.04 -28.05 11.37
N GLU A 41 -21.37 -28.61 12.54
CA GLU A 41 -21.02 -28.01 13.84
C GLU A 41 -19.49 -28.00 14.06
N ILE A 42 -18.79 -29.09 13.73
CA ILE A 42 -17.32 -29.16 13.78
C ILE A 42 -16.69 -28.12 12.83
N ARG A 43 -17.22 -27.98 11.62
CA ARG A 43 -16.78 -26.96 10.65
C ARG A 43 -16.86 -25.56 11.25
N ALA A 44 -17.95 -25.22 11.93
CA ALA A 44 -18.12 -23.92 12.59
C ALA A 44 -17.18 -23.72 13.79
N MET A 45 -16.66 -24.81 14.36
CA MET A 45 -15.73 -24.79 15.49
C MET A 45 -14.28 -24.48 15.09
N VAL A 46 -13.87 -24.81 13.85
CA VAL A 46 -12.48 -24.69 13.34
C VAL A 46 -11.83 -23.34 13.67
N VAL A 47 -12.57 -22.24 13.54
CA VAL A 47 -12.03 -20.89 13.77
C VAL A 47 -11.74 -20.60 15.25
N ARG A 48 -12.47 -21.26 16.16
CA ARG A 48 -12.40 -21.02 17.61
C ARG A 48 -11.54 -22.05 18.34
N ASP A 49 -11.53 -23.29 17.86
CA ASP A 49 -10.80 -24.42 18.43
C ASP A 49 -10.36 -25.37 17.31
N LEU A 50 -9.25 -25.03 16.67
CA LEU A 50 -8.71 -25.76 15.53
C LEU A 50 -8.24 -27.17 15.93
N ASP A 51 -7.50 -27.28 17.04
CA ASP A 51 -6.97 -28.55 17.52
C ASP A 51 -8.10 -29.48 17.95
N GLY A 52 -9.09 -28.97 18.69
CA GLY A 52 -10.31 -29.71 19.03
C GLY A 52 -11.07 -30.17 17.79
N ALA A 53 -11.17 -29.34 16.75
CA ALA A 53 -11.85 -29.69 15.50
C ALA A 53 -11.12 -30.81 14.76
N LEU A 54 -9.80 -30.73 14.59
CA LEU A 54 -9.00 -31.76 13.95
C LEU A 54 -9.13 -33.11 14.67
N ARG A 55 -9.06 -33.11 16.01
CA ARG A 55 -9.23 -34.33 16.80
C ARG A 55 -10.65 -34.88 16.75
N ALA A 56 -11.66 -34.02 16.76
CA ALA A 56 -13.05 -34.41 16.56
C ALA A 56 -13.26 -35.10 15.20
N LEU A 57 -12.61 -34.59 14.15
CA LEU A 57 -12.65 -35.19 12.81
C LEU A 57 -12.02 -36.59 12.78
N ASP A 58 -10.96 -36.85 13.58
CA ASP A 58 -10.37 -38.18 13.72
C ASP A 58 -11.35 -39.18 14.36
N VAL A 59 -12.11 -38.74 15.38
CA VAL A 59 -13.17 -39.56 16.00
C VAL A 59 -14.31 -39.80 15.01
N VAL A 60 -14.76 -38.75 14.31
CA VAL A 60 -15.85 -38.83 13.35
C VAL A 60 -15.50 -39.72 12.15
N ALA A 61 -14.23 -39.78 11.74
CA ALA A 61 -13.77 -40.72 10.72
C ALA A 61 -14.12 -42.18 11.06
N GLY A 62 -13.88 -42.60 12.32
CA GLY A 62 -14.27 -43.93 12.77
C GLY A 62 -15.78 -44.16 12.80
N LEU A 63 -16.59 -43.13 13.00
CA LEU A 63 -18.05 -43.21 12.93
C LEU A 63 -18.55 -43.33 11.49
N VAL A 64 -17.98 -42.55 10.57
CA VAL A 64 -18.28 -42.62 9.13
C VAL A 64 -17.98 -44.01 8.60
N ASP A 65 -16.84 -44.59 8.95
CA ASP A 65 -16.46 -45.96 8.57
C ASP A 65 -17.44 -47.01 9.13
N SER A 66 -18.03 -46.76 10.30
CA SER A 66 -18.97 -47.70 10.94
C SER A 66 -20.36 -47.75 10.30
N ILE A 67 -20.77 -46.69 9.59
CA ILE A 67 -22.08 -46.60 8.93
C ILE A 67 -22.00 -46.75 7.40
N ASP A 68 -20.79 -46.81 6.84
CA ASP A 68 -20.50 -46.92 5.39
C ASP A 68 -21.29 -45.94 4.51
N SER A 69 -21.34 -44.68 4.92
CA SER A 69 -22.00 -43.61 4.17
C SER A 69 -21.00 -42.86 3.28
N ALA A 70 -21.23 -42.91 1.97
CA ALA A 70 -20.43 -42.15 0.99
C ALA A 70 -20.66 -40.64 1.11
N ILE A 71 -21.88 -40.19 1.42
CA ILE A 71 -22.20 -38.76 1.66
C ILE A 71 -21.43 -38.27 2.90
N ALA A 72 -21.49 -39.02 4.00
CA ALA A 72 -20.76 -38.64 5.22
C ALA A 72 -19.24 -38.66 5.02
N ARG A 73 -18.72 -39.56 4.18
CA ARG A 73 -17.30 -39.61 3.79
C ARG A 73 -16.90 -38.37 2.98
N ALA A 74 -17.72 -37.95 2.01
CA ALA A 74 -17.50 -36.72 1.25
C ALA A 74 -17.51 -35.50 2.18
N ARG A 75 -18.54 -35.37 3.04
CA ARG A 75 -18.66 -34.25 3.97
C ARG A 75 -17.50 -34.20 4.96
N LEU A 76 -17.09 -35.35 5.52
CA LEU A 76 -15.92 -35.45 6.39
C LEU A 76 -14.65 -34.94 5.71
N GLY A 77 -14.37 -35.40 4.48
CA GLY A 77 -13.19 -34.96 3.73
C GLY A 77 -13.20 -33.45 3.45
N SER A 78 -14.36 -32.89 3.10
CA SER A 78 -14.52 -31.43 2.93
C SER A 78 -14.24 -30.66 4.23
N VAL A 79 -14.86 -31.06 5.35
CA VAL A 79 -14.66 -30.39 6.65
C VAL A 79 -13.22 -30.55 7.14
N ARG A 80 -12.60 -31.71 6.90
CA ARG A 80 -11.20 -31.96 7.24
C ARG A 80 -10.25 -31.13 6.40
N GLY A 81 -10.47 -31.05 5.09
CA GLY A 81 -9.72 -30.14 4.22
C GLY A 81 -9.87 -28.67 4.66
N HIS A 82 -11.06 -28.26 5.12
CA HIS A 82 -11.26 -26.93 5.67
C HIS A 82 -10.44 -26.69 6.95
N ALA A 83 -10.46 -27.63 7.89
CA ALA A 83 -9.66 -27.54 9.11
C ALA A 83 -8.15 -27.54 8.81
N LEU A 84 -7.69 -28.39 7.90
CA LEU A 84 -6.28 -28.48 7.50
C LEU A 84 -5.79 -27.20 6.81
N ASN A 85 -6.64 -26.52 6.04
CA ASN A 85 -6.33 -25.19 5.51
C ASN A 85 -6.06 -24.16 6.62
N TYR A 86 -6.88 -24.16 7.69
CA TYR A 86 -6.65 -23.30 8.86
C TYR A 86 -5.38 -23.69 9.63
N ALA A 87 -5.03 -24.98 9.62
CA ALA A 87 -3.79 -25.49 10.18
C ALA A 87 -2.57 -25.31 9.26
N THR A 88 -2.72 -24.60 8.14
CA THR A 88 -1.69 -24.37 7.11
C THR A 88 -1.05 -25.64 6.54
N ARG A 89 -1.75 -26.78 6.64
CA ARG A 89 -1.36 -28.11 6.11
C ARG A 89 -2.00 -28.33 4.74
N TYR A 90 -1.56 -27.53 3.76
CA TYR A 90 -2.22 -27.42 2.46
C TYR A 90 -2.17 -28.70 1.62
N ASP A 91 -1.08 -29.46 1.67
CA ASP A 91 -0.97 -30.73 0.93
C ASP A 91 -1.98 -31.78 1.45
N GLU A 92 -2.12 -31.88 2.78
CA GLU A 92 -3.10 -32.78 3.40
C GLU A 92 -4.54 -32.27 3.20
N ALA A 93 -4.73 -30.94 3.14
CA ALA A 93 -6.02 -30.35 2.81
C ALA A 93 -6.44 -30.69 1.38
N GLU A 94 -5.49 -30.69 0.44
CA GLU A 94 -5.72 -31.10 -0.96
C GLU A 94 -6.13 -32.57 -1.01
N GLU A 95 -5.39 -33.47 -0.37
CA GLU A 95 -5.72 -34.91 -0.33
C GLU A 95 -7.12 -35.15 0.25
N ALA A 96 -7.44 -34.52 1.39
CA ALA A 96 -8.75 -34.68 2.02
C ALA A 96 -9.90 -34.15 1.16
N ALA A 97 -9.73 -32.98 0.54
CA ALA A 97 -10.78 -32.35 -0.26
C ALA A 97 -10.93 -32.99 -1.65
N THR A 98 -9.85 -33.45 -2.28
CA THR A 98 -9.92 -34.22 -3.54
C THR A 98 -10.60 -35.58 -3.32
N GLY A 99 -10.25 -36.29 -2.25
CA GLY A 99 -10.96 -37.52 -1.87
C GLY A 99 -12.44 -37.28 -1.56
N ALA A 100 -12.80 -36.10 -1.03
CA ALA A 100 -14.20 -35.71 -0.85
C ALA A 100 -14.94 -35.49 -2.17
N VAL A 101 -14.30 -34.87 -3.17
CA VAL A 101 -14.85 -34.74 -4.53
C VAL A 101 -15.11 -36.11 -5.12
N GLU A 102 -14.14 -37.03 -5.09
CA GLU A 102 -14.28 -38.39 -5.64
C GLU A 102 -15.41 -39.16 -4.96
N ALA A 103 -15.53 -39.06 -3.63
CA ALA A 103 -16.60 -39.70 -2.88
C ALA A 103 -17.99 -39.16 -3.28
N ALA A 104 -18.12 -37.84 -3.44
CA ALA A 104 -19.36 -37.20 -3.89
C ALA A 104 -19.73 -37.54 -5.34
N GLU A 105 -18.75 -37.55 -6.25
CA GLU A 105 -18.95 -37.92 -7.65
C GLU A 105 -19.39 -39.39 -7.79
N SER A 106 -18.86 -40.29 -6.95
CA SER A 106 -19.22 -41.73 -6.97
C SER A 106 -20.70 -42.00 -6.71
N ILE A 107 -21.39 -41.07 -6.04
CA ILE A 107 -22.82 -41.14 -5.74
C ILE A 107 -23.65 -40.15 -6.57
N GLY A 108 -23.00 -39.38 -7.47
CA GLY A 108 -23.65 -38.38 -8.31
C GLY A 108 -24.18 -37.17 -7.54
N ASP A 109 -23.62 -36.85 -6.37
CA ASP A 109 -24.01 -35.68 -5.57
C ASP A 109 -23.13 -34.48 -5.91
N GLU A 110 -23.58 -33.67 -6.87
CA GLU A 110 -22.84 -32.48 -7.29
C GLU A 110 -22.79 -31.40 -6.20
N THR A 111 -23.71 -31.39 -5.24
CA THR A 111 -23.73 -30.39 -4.16
C THR A 111 -22.63 -30.69 -3.13
N GLU A 112 -22.42 -31.96 -2.78
CA GLU A 112 -21.29 -32.35 -1.95
C GLU A 112 -19.95 -32.14 -2.65
N ALA A 113 -19.86 -32.44 -3.95
CA ALA A 113 -18.67 -32.16 -4.75
C ALA A 113 -18.34 -30.66 -4.73
N ALA A 114 -19.36 -29.80 -4.88
CA ALA A 114 -19.22 -28.35 -4.80
C ALA A 114 -18.70 -27.84 -3.45
N ARG A 115 -19.13 -28.43 -2.34
CA ARG A 115 -18.60 -28.09 -1.00
C ARG A 115 -17.12 -28.45 -0.88
N ALA A 116 -16.69 -29.56 -1.46
CA ALA A 116 -15.28 -29.95 -1.49
C ALA A 116 -14.46 -29.05 -2.45
N TRP A 117 -14.98 -28.71 -3.63
CA TRP A 117 -14.34 -27.75 -4.53
C TRP A 117 -14.14 -26.38 -3.89
N MET A 118 -15.10 -25.88 -3.10
CA MET A 118 -14.93 -24.64 -2.34
C MET A 118 -13.71 -24.67 -1.40
N VAL A 119 -13.42 -25.82 -0.79
CA VAL A 119 -12.24 -26.00 0.07
C VAL A 119 -10.97 -26.02 -0.79
N LEU A 120 -11.01 -26.66 -1.95
CA LEU A 120 -9.91 -26.66 -2.90
C LEU A 120 -9.58 -25.27 -3.44
N VAL A 121 -10.53 -24.33 -3.53
CA VAL A 121 -10.24 -22.95 -3.95
C VAL A 121 -9.17 -22.31 -3.06
N HIS A 122 -9.34 -22.37 -1.73
CA HIS A 122 -8.36 -21.82 -0.81
C HIS A 122 -7.05 -22.61 -0.83
N THR A 123 -7.15 -23.94 -0.87
CA THR A 123 -6.00 -24.85 -0.90
C THR A 123 -5.09 -24.56 -2.10
N TYR A 124 -5.67 -24.56 -3.31
CA TYR A 124 -4.93 -24.27 -4.53
C TYR A 124 -4.44 -22.84 -4.59
N ALA A 125 -5.20 -21.86 -4.08
CA ALA A 125 -4.72 -20.48 -4.02
C ALA A 125 -3.46 -20.35 -3.13
N LYS A 126 -3.42 -21.05 -1.99
CA LYS A 126 -2.25 -21.07 -1.09
C LYS A 126 -1.06 -21.86 -1.64
N LEU A 127 -1.31 -22.86 -2.47
CA LEU A 127 -0.28 -23.59 -3.22
C LEU A 127 0.19 -22.85 -4.50
N GLY A 128 -0.31 -21.64 -4.75
CA GLY A 128 0.02 -20.86 -5.97
C GLY A 128 -0.62 -21.39 -7.27
N ARG A 129 -1.47 -22.43 -7.18
CA ARG A 129 -2.17 -23.05 -8.32
C ARG A 129 -3.47 -22.31 -8.67
N LEU A 130 -3.35 -21.03 -8.99
CA LEU A 130 -4.51 -20.13 -9.19
C LEU A 130 -5.46 -20.60 -10.31
N GLY A 131 -4.95 -21.25 -11.36
CA GLY A 131 -5.78 -21.79 -12.43
C GLY A 131 -6.68 -22.96 -11.98
N ASP A 132 -6.17 -23.82 -11.09
CA ASP A 132 -6.97 -24.91 -10.50
C ASP A 132 -7.96 -24.35 -9.48
N ALA A 133 -7.54 -23.36 -8.68
CA ALA A 133 -8.42 -22.65 -7.75
C ALA A 133 -9.62 -22.02 -8.48
N LEU A 134 -9.39 -21.37 -9.63
CA LEU A 134 -10.46 -20.78 -10.42
C LEU A 134 -11.39 -21.85 -10.99
N ARG A 135 -10.84 -22.97 -11.50
CA ARG A 135 -11.66 -24.07 -12.02
C ARG A 135 -12.58 -24.62 -10.94
N SER A 136 -12.05 -24.93 -9.75
CA SER A 136 -12.85 -25.40 -8.62
C SER A 136 -13.92 -24.40 -8.19
N ALA A 137 -13.62 -23.09 -8.20
CA ALA A 137 -14.60 -22.06 -7.86
C ALA A 137 -15.77 -22.00 -8.86
N LEU A 138 -15.47 -22.11 -10.16
CA LEU A 138 -16.48 -22.09 -11.22
C LEU A 138 -17.31 -23.39 -11.28
N GLU A 139 -16.69 -24.54 -11.05
CA GLU A 139 -17.39 -25.82 -10.93
C GLU A 139 -18.35 -25.83 -9.73
N ALA A 140 -17.89 -25.33 -8.57
CA ALA A 140 -18.74 -25.16 -7.40
C ALA A 140 -19.90 -24.18 -7.66
N GLU A 141 -19.65 -23.04 -8.31
CA GLU A 141 -20.70 -22.07 -8.66
C GLU A 141 -21.78 -22.71 -9.52
N ARG A 142 -21.39 -23.44 -10.57
CA ARG A 142 -22.33 -24.12 -11.45
C ARG A 142 -23.18 -25.13 -10.69
N ALA A 143 -22.54 -26.02 -9.94
CA ALA A 143 -23.23 -27.07 -9.19
C ALA A 143 -24.19 -26.50 -8.14
N PHE A 144 -23.80 -25.46 -7.39
CA PHE A 144 -24.72 -24.81 -6.46
C PHE A 144 -25.87 -24.08 -7.16
N THR A 145 -25.62 -23.43 -8.31
CA THR A 145 -26.67 -22.79 -9.10
C THR A 145 -27.69 -23.83 -9.61
N GLU A 146 -27.23 -24.96 -10.15
CA GLU A 146 -28.08 -26.05 -10.63
C GLU A 146 -28.83 -26.75 -9.49
N GLY A 147 -28.19 -26.88 -8.33
CA GLY A 147 -28.79 -27.42 -7.09
C GLY A 147 -29.74 -26.45 -6.36
N GLY A 148 -29.82 -25.18 -6.79
CA GLY A 148 -30.68 -24.17 -6.17
C GLY A 148 -30.12 -23.51 -4.90
N GLU A 149 -28.87 -23.79 -4.53
CA GLU A 149 -28.15 -23.25 -3.38
C GLU A 149 -27.51 -21.89 -3.70
N LEU A 150 -28.34 -20.92 -4.09
CA LEU A 150 -27.89 -19.63 -4.64
C LEU A 150 -26.93 -18.85 -3.72
N GLY A 151 -27.07 -18.97 -2.39
CA GLY A 151 -26.13 -18.36 -1.44
C GLY A 151 -24.70 -18.91 -1.54
N LEU A 152 -24.57 -20.22 -1.71
CA LEU A 152 -23.28 -20.88 -1.90
C LEU A 152 -22.73 -20.62 -3.30
N ALA A 153 -23.59 -20.54 -4.31
CA ALA A 153 -23.19 -20.14 -5.66
C ALA A 153 -22.57 -18.73 -5.68
N VAL A 154 -23.20 -17.77 -4.98
CA VAL A 154 -22.66 -16.41 -4.79
C VAL A 154 -21.28 -16.45 -4.13
N GLN A 155 -21.12 -17.24 -3.06
CA GLN A 155 -19.83 -17.36 -2.38
C GLN A 155 -18.75 -17.98 -3.29
N ALA A 156 -19.09 -19.01 -4.06
CA ALA A 156 -18.19 -19.62 -5.04
C ALA A 156 -17.79 -18.62 -6.13
N LEU A 157 -18.74 -17.80 -6.61
CA LEU A 157 -18.47 -16.75 -7.59
C LEU A 157 -17.60 -15.62 -7.04
N CYS A 158 -17.78 -15.22 -5.78
CA CYS A 158 -16.90 -14.27 -5.11
C CYS A 158 -15.48 -14.83 -4.99
N ASN A 159 -15.33 -16.09 -4.62
CA ASN A 159 -14.03 -16.75 -4.57
C ASN A 159 -13.38 -16.80 -5.97
N ALA A 160 -14.16 -17.09 -7.01
CA ALA A 160 -13.68 -17.02 -8.40
C ALA A 160 -13.19 -15.60 -8.74
N GLY A 161 -13.92 -14.56 -8.33
CA GLY A 161 -13.52 -13.16 -8.50
C GLY A 161 -12.20 -12.84 -7.79
N ILE A 162 -12.03 -13.26 -6.53
CA ILE A 162 -10.79 -13.08 -5.76
C ILE A 162 -9.61 -13.78 -6.46
N VAL A 163 -9.77 -15.05 -6.86
CA VAL A 163 -8.72 -15.80 -7.54
C VAL A 163 -8.37 -15.16 -8.89
N THR A 164 -9.37 -14.70 -9.64
CA THR A 164 -9.16 -14.01 -10.93
C THR A 164 -8.39 -12.71 -10.75
N ARG A 165 -8.69 -11.95 -9.70
CA ARG A 165 -7.92 -10.76 -9.30
C ARG A 165 -6.48 -11.12 -8.91
N MET A 166 -6.26 -12.21 -8.16
CA MET A 166 -4.92 -12.70 -7.82
C MET A 166 -4.10 -13.08 -9.05
N MET A 167 -4.74 -13.58 -10.11
CA MET A 167 -4.10 -13.85 -11.41
C MET A 167 -3.79 -12.57 -12.21
N GLY A 168 -4.23 -11.41 -11.74
CA GLY A 168 -3.98 -10.10 -12.38
C GLY A 168 -5.07 -9.65 -13.35
N ASP A 169 -6.19 -10.37 -13.47
CA ASP A 169 -7.30 -9.98 -14.34
C ASP A 169 -8.41 -9.32 -13.52
N GLY A 170 -8.17 -8.05 -13.14
CA GLY A 170 -9.14 -7.25 -12.39
C GLY A 170 -10.47 -7.05 -13.14
N GLU A 171 -10.45 -7.04 -14.48
CA GLU A 171 -11.62 -6.75 -15.30
C GLU A 171 -12.58 -7.94 -15.37
N ALA A 172 -12.04 -9.15 -15.53
CA ALA A 172 -12.85 -10.35 -15.37
C ALA A 172 -13.38 -10.50 -13.93
N ALA A 173 -12.57 -10.15 -12.92
CA ALA A 173 -12.99 -10.17 -11.52
C ALA A 173 -14.17 -9.22 -11.25
N ILE A 174 -14.15 -7.99 -11.78
CA ILE A 174 -15.29 -7.05 -11.73
C ILE A 174 -16.56 -7.72 -12.24
N GLY A 175 -16.51 -8.35 -13.42
CA GLY A 175 -17.66 -9.04 -14.00
C GLY A 175 -18.20 -10.18 -13.11
N MET A 176 -17.32 -10.90 -12.40
CA MET A 176 -17.74 -11.93 -11.45
C MET A 176 -18.44 -11.34 -10.22
N PHE A 177 -17.91 -10.27 -9.64
CA PHE A 177 -18.55 -9.60 -8.49
C PHE A 177 -19.87 -8.92 -8.88
N GLU A 178 -19.96 -8.31 -10.07
CA GLU A 178 -21.21 -7.74 -10.59
C GLU A 178 -22.28 -8.82 -10.83
N ARG A 179 -21.88 -9.98 -11.39
CA ARG A 179 -22.77 -11.15 -11.48
C ARG A 179 -23.24 -11.60 -10.11
N ALA A 180 -22.33 -11.73 -9.14
CA ALA A 180 -22.67 -12.11 -7.76
C ALA A 180 -23.69 -11.15 -7.13
N LEU A 181 -23.52 -9.83 -7.29
CA LEU A 181 -24.49 -8.81 -6.85
C LEU A 181 -25.87 -8.98 -7.51
N GLY A 182 -25.93 -9.48 -8.74
CA GLY A 182 -27.16 -9.65 -9.51
C GLY A 182 -27.91 -10.98 -9.32
N MET A 183 -27.32 -11.99 -8.67
CA MET A 183 -27.94 -13.32 -8.56
C MET A 183 -29.18 -13.35 -7.65
N GLN A 184 -29.14 -12.64 -6.52
CA GLN A 184 -30.25 -12.60 -5.55
C GLN A 184 -30.15 -11.37 -4.63
N GLU A 185 -31.16 -11.17 -3.79
CA GLU A 185 -31.07 -10.20 -2.70
C GLU A 185 -30.13 -10.74 -1.61
N HIS A 186 -29.15 -9.92 -1.24
CA HIS A 186 -28.11 -10.29 -0.27
C HIS A 186 -28.38 -9.64 1.09
N GLU A 187 -28.07 -10.38 2.15
CA GLU A 187 -27.91 -9.77 3.48
C GLU A 187 -26.88 -8.64 3.43
N PRO A 188 -27.02 -7.58 4.25
CA PRO A 188 -26.15 -6.41 4.17
C PRO A 188 -24.66 -6.74 4.30
N ALA A 189 -24.30 -7.69 5.18
CA ALA A 189 -22.90 -8.10 5.37
C ALA A 189 -22.32 -8.79 4.12
N ILE A 190 -23.07 -9.69 3.48
CA ILE A 190 -22.65 -10.37 2.24
C ILE A 190 -22.52 -9.34 1.12
N ARG A 191 -23.50 -8.46 0.95
CA ARG A 191 -23.43 -7.37 -0.03
C ARG A 191 -22.16 -6.52 0.16
N ALA A 192 -21.84 -6.14 1.40
CA ALA A 192 -20.65 -5.35 1.71
C ALA A 192 -19.35 -6.09 1.37
N GLN A 193 -19.28 -7.41 1.57
CA GLN A 193 -18.14 -8.23 1.15
C GLN A 193 -17.96 -8.22 -0.37
N ILE A 194 -19.05 -8.42 -1.11
CA ILE A 194 -19.03 -8.38 -2.58
C ILE A 194 -18.60 -7.00 -3.08
N GLU A 195 -19.15 -5.92 -2.49
CA GLU A 195 -18.77 -4.55 -2.82
C GLU A 195 -17.30 -4.24 -2.51
N SER A 196 -16.73 -4.81 -1.44
CA SER A 196 -15.30 -4.68 -1.14
C SER A 196 -14.45 -5.37 -2.22
N GLY A 197 -14.77 -6.62 -2.57
CA GLY A 197 -14.04 -7.34 -3.62
C GLY A 197 -14.15 -6.66 -4.99
N LEU A 198 -15.32 -6.11 -5.31
CA LEU A 198 -15.53 -5.28 -6.50
C LEU A 198 -14.66 -4.02 -6.47
N ALA A 199 -14.61 -3.32 -5.33
CA ALA A 199 -13.80 -2.12 -5.16
C ALA A 199 -12.30 -2.40 -5.29
N GLU A 200 -11.80 -3.50 -4.72
CA GLU A 200 -10.41 -3.95 -4.91
C GLU A 200 -10.10 -4.25 -6.38
N SER A 201 -11.03 -4.88 -7.09
CA SER A 201 -10.85 -5.18 -8.51
C SER A 201 -10.84 -3.90 -9.36
N MET A 202 -11.74 -2.95 -9.06
CA MET A 202 -11.74 -1.61 -9.66
C MET A 202 -10.46 -0.83 -9.36
N LEU A 203 -9.92 -0.97 -8.15
CA LEU A 203 -8.65 -0.36 -7.77
C LEU A 203 -7.48 -0.92 -8.60
N ASP A 204 -7.45 -2.24 -8.81
CA ASP A 204 -6.39 -2.93 -9.57
C ASP A 204 -6.36 -2.48 -11.05
N VAL A 205 -7.49 -2.02 -11.61
CA VAL A 205 -7.57 -1.50 -12.99
C VAL A 205 -7.58 0.04 -13.09
N GLY A 206 -7.43 0.75 -11.97
CA GLY A 206 -7.36 2.21 -11.94
C GLY A 206 -8.73 2.93 -12.01
N ARG A 207 -9.85 2.22 -11.81
CA ARG A 207 -11.19 2.82 -11.68
C ARG A 207 -11.39 3.41 -10.27
N PHE A 208 -10.54 4.37 -9.90
CA PHE A 208 -10.43 4.84 -8.51
C PHE A 208 -11.70 5.48 -7.96
N ALA A 209 -12.44 6.25 -8.76
CA ALA A 209 -13.67 6.90 -8.28
C ALA A 209 -14.77 5.88 -7.95
N ASP A 210 -14.90 4.84 -8.79
CA ASP A 210 -15.85 3.76 -8.57
C ASP A 210 -15.44 2.92 -7.35
N ALA A 211 -14.14 2.60 -7.24
CA ALA A 211 -13.57 1.88 -6.11
C ALA A 211 -13.78 2.63 -4.78
N GLU A 212 -13.51 3.94 -4.74
CA GLU A 212 -13.74 4.77 -3.54
C GLU A 212 -15.22 4.74 -3.14
N ALA A 213 -16.13 4.91 -4.09
CA ALA A 213 -17.57 4.87 -3.81
C ALA A 213 -18.01 3.51 -3.26
N ALA A 214 -17.48 2.41 -3.79
CA ALA A 214 -17.78 1.05 -3.35
C ALA A 214 -17.17 0.73 -1.98
N PHE A 215 -15.90 1.09 -1.71
CA PHE A 215 -15.29 0.96 -0.38
C PHE A 215 -16.06 1.74 0.68
N LEU A 216 -16.46 2.99 0.39
CA LEU A 216 -17.24 3.80 1.34
C LEU A 216 -18.62 3.21 1.63
N ARG A 217 -19.29 2.58 0.65
CA ARG A 217 -20.54 1.86 0.89
C ARG A 217 -20.31 0.62 1.75
N SER A 218 -19.31 -0.20 1.38
CA SER A 218 -18.95 -1.42 2.12
C SER A 218 -18.59 -1.13 3.58
N ALA A 219 -17.72 -0.15 3.83
CA ALA A 219 -17.33 0.25 5.19
C ALA A 219 -18.53 0.70 6.04
N ARG A 220 -19.39 1.58 5.50
CA ARG A 220 -20.60 2.04 6.20
C ARG A 220 -21.56 0.89 6.50
N THR A 221 -21.73 -0.05 5.56
CA THR A 221 -22.60 -1.20 5.79
C THR A 221 -22.04 -2.10 6.89
N PHE A 222 -20.73 -2.41 6.86
CA PHE A 222 -20.10 -3.19 7.94
C PHE A 222 -20.21 -2.51 9.30
N GLU A 223 -20.04 -1.18 9.36
CA GLU A 223 -20.26 -0.41 10.59
C GLU A 223 -21.70 -0.52 11.09
N SER A 224 -22.68 -0.40 10.19
CA SER A 224 -24.12 -0.45 10.55
C SER A 224 -24.56 -1.80 11.12
N VAL A 225 -23.89 -2.89 10.71
CA VAL A 225 -24.17 -4.25 11.20
C VAL A 225 -23.24 -4.69 12.34
N GLY A 226 -22.39 -3.79 12.85
CA GLY A 226 -21.46 -4.08 13.95
C GLY A 226 -20.25 -4.94 13.58
N ALA A 227 -19.94 -5.11 12.29
CA ALA A 227 -18.80 -5.87 11.79
C ALA A 227 -17.51 -5.02 11.77
N SER A 228 -17.07 -4.52 12.93
CA SER A 228 -15.95 -3.57 13.05
C SER A 228 -14.63 -4.06 12.46
N ARG A 229 -14.36 -5.37 12.51
CA ARG A 229 -13.17 -5.97 11.89
C ARG A 229 -13.19 -5.82 10.37
N ALA A 230 -14.30 -6.19 9.73
CA ALA A 230 -14.46 -6.06 8.29
C ALA A 230 -14.43 -4.59 7.85
N ALA A 231 -15.09 -3.69 8.60
CA ALA A 231 -15.02 -2.26 8.34
C ALA A 231 -13.58 -1.72 8.38
N SER A 232 -12.75 -2.20 9.33
CA SER A 232 -11.35 -1.78 9.46
C SER A 232 -10.47 -2.31 8.32
N ILE A 233 -10.72 -3.54 7.84
CA ILE A 233 -10.05 -4.06 6.63
C ILE A 233 -10.36 -3.16 5.43
N VAL A 234 -11.64 -2.83 5.21
CA VAL A 234 -12.08 -1.98 4.10
C VAL A 234 -11.49 -0.57 4.21
N ARG A 235 -11.39 -0.01 5.41
CA ARG A 235 -10.71 1.28 5.63
C ARG A 235 -9.22 1.23 5.28
N GLY A 236 -8.53 0.14 5.60
CA GLY A 236 -7.16 -0.09 5.13
C GLY A 236 -7.05 -0.08 3.60
N ASN A 237 -7.95 -0.77 2.90
CA ASN A 237 -7.97 -0.78 1.43
C ASN A 237 -8.29 0.60 0.84
N LEU A 238 -9.19 1.36 1.48
CA LEU A 238 -9.47 2.74 1.11
C LEU A 238 -8.24 3.64 1.31
N ALA A 239 -7.44 3.38 2.34
CA ALA A 239 -6.19 4.08 2.57
C ALA A 239 -5.15 3.82 1.46
N ASP A 240 -5.00 2.57 1.00
CA ASP A 240 -4.14 2.23 -0.16
C ASP A 240 -4.61 2.99 -1.42
N LEU A 241 -5.91 3.00 -1.69
CA LEU A 241 -6.48 3.77 -2.81
C LEU A 241 -6.09 5.26 -2.73
N TYR A 242 -6.24 5.88 -1.56
CA TYR A 242 -5.84 7.27 -1.36
C TYR A 242 -4.33 7.48 -1.52
N GLY A 243 -3.51 6.53 -1.07
CA GLY A 243 -2.07 6.51 -1.29
C GLY A 243 -1.72 6.56 -2.78
N ARG A 244 -2.31 5.66 -3.58
CA ARG A 244 -2.07 5.57 -5.04
C ARG A 244 -2.50 6.83 -5.80
N GLN A 245 -3.56 7.51 -5.35
CA GLN A 245 -4.01 8.78 -5.92
C GLN A 245 -3.17 10.00 -5.48
N GLY A 246 -2.18 9.83 -4.59
CA GLY A 246 -1.44 10.94 -4.00
C GLY A 246 -2.24 11.75 -2.97
N ARG A 247 -3.38 11.23 -2.49
CA ARG A 247 -4.20 11.82 -1.41
C ARG A 247 -3.67 11.36 -0.05
N LEU A 248 -2.39 11.66 0.21
CA LEU A 248 -1.63 10.96 1.27
C LEU A 248 -2.16 11.26 2.69
N SER A 249 -2.76 12.44 2.93
CA SER A 249 -3.39 12.73 4.22
C SER A 249 -4.64 11.90 4.49
N ALA A 250 -5.50 11.73 3.48
CA ALA A 250 -6.65 10.85 3.59
C ALA A 250 -6.21 9.39 3.79
N ALA A 251 -5.11 8.97 3.15
CA ALA A 251 -4.53 7.65 3.37
C ALA A 251 -4.08 7.47 4.83
N ILE A 252 -3.33 8.44 5.38
CA ILE A 252 -2.85 8.40 6.77
C ILE A 252 -4.02 8.32 7.77
N GLU A 253 -5.09 9.11 7.58
CA GLU A 253 -6.28 9.05 8.44
C GLU A 253 -6.88 7.63 8.45
N GLN A 254 -7.10 7.03 7.27
CA GLN A 254 -7.73 5.72 7.16
C GLN A 254 -6.82 4.59 7.69
N PHE A 255 -5.51 4.65 7.43
CA PHE A 255 -4.56 3.69 8.00
C PHE A 255 -4.54 3.75 9.53
N GLU A 256 -4.57 4.94 10.12
CA GLU A 256 -4.60 5.10 11.57
C GLU A 256 -5.85 4.51 12.22
N VAL A 257 -7.00 4.64 11.54
CA VAL A 257 -8.23 4.00 12.00
C VAL A 257 -8.06 2.47 12.03
N ALA A 258 -7.62 1.89 10.92
CA ALA A 258 -7.44 0.45 10.81
C ALA A 258 -6.37 -0.08 11.79
N ARG A 259 -5.23 0.63 11.89
CA ARG A 259 -4.09 0.28 12.75
C ARG A 259 -4.51 0.13 14.22
N ARG A 260 -5.22 1.12 14.77
CA ARG A 260 -5.64 1.10 16.18
C ARG A 260 -6.59 -0.05 16.46
N PHE A 261 -7.54 -0.30 15.57
CA PHE A 261 -8.45 -1.43 15.71
C PHE A 261 -7.68 -2.76 15.78
N PHE A 262 -6.74 -3.01 14.85
CA PHE A 262 -5.99 -4.26 14.82
C PHE A 262 -4.96 -4.38 15.96
N GLU A 263 -4.48 -3.26 16.49
CA GLU A 263 -3.63 -3.24 17.70
C GLU A 263 -4.41 -3.65 18.95
N GLU A 264 -5.63 -3.12 19.12
CA GLU A 264 -6.55 -3.50 20.20
C GLU A 264 -7.01 -4.97 20.06
N ASP A 265 -7.32 -5.42 18.84
CA ASP A 265 -7.75 -6.78 18.52
C ASP A 265 -6.59 -7.81 18.54
N ARG A 266 -5.34 -7.35 18.68
CA ARG A 266 -4.11 -8.16 18.59
C ARG A 266 -4.03 -9.00 17.31
N ALA A 267 -4.59 -8.49 16.22
CA ALA A 267 -4.57 -9.11 14.91
C ALA A 267 -3.23 -8.84 14.22
N TYR A 268 -2.15 -9.51 14.65
CA TYR A 268 -0.79 -9.22 14.22
C TYR A 268 -0.58 -9.24 12.69
N GLY A 269 -1.25 -10.15 11.97
CA GLY A 269 -1.20 -10.22 10.51
C GLY A 269 -1.75 -8.97 9.83
N GLU A 270 -2.99 -8.59 10.15
CA GLU A 270 -3.62 -7.37 9.61
C GLU A 270 -2.88 -6.10 10.05
N LEU A 271 -2.45 -6.04 11.32
CA LEU A 271 -1.66 -4.92 11.83
C LEU A 271 -0.35 -4.77 11.04
N GLY A 272 0.36 -5.87 10.79
CA GLY A 272 1.59 -5.88 10.00
C GLY A 272 1.37 -5.47 8.54
N ARG A 273 0.26 -5.90 7.93
CA ARG A 273 -0.12 -5.49 6.56
C ARG A 273 -0.39 -3.99 6.50
N ILE A 274 -1.22 -3.45 7.40
CA ILE A 274 -1.54 -2.02 7.48
C ILE A 274 -0.28 -1.18 7.71
N LEU A 275 0.63 -1.62 8.59
CA LEU A 275 1.89 -0.92 8.82
C LEU A 275 2.82 -0.93 7.59
N THR A 276 2.80 -2.01 6.80
CA THR A 276 3.56 -2.08 5.53
C THR A 276 3.02 -1.06 4.52
N GLU A 277 1.69 -0.99 4.35
CA GLU A 277 1.05 -0.06 3.43
C GLU A 277 1.20 1.41 3.89
N GLN A 278 1.14 1.66 5.20
CA GLN A 278 1.43 2.97 5.78
C GLN A 278 2.90 3.39 5.54
N ALA A 279 3.84 2.44 5.65
CA ALA A 279 5.25 2.69 5.33
C ALA A 279 5.49 2.98 3.84
N ASP A 280 4.68 2.42 2.92
CA ASP A 280 4.68 2.80 1.51
C ASP A 280 4.28 4.28 1.33
N VAL A 281 3.29 4.76 2.07
CA VAL A 281 2.90 6.19 2.05
C VAL A 281 4.00 7.08 2.66
N TYR A 282 4.65 6.65 3.74
CA TYR A 282 5.80 7.37 4.28
C TYR A 282 6.97 7.44 3.30
N ALA A 283 7.24 6.36 2.57
CA ALA A 283 8.23 6.37 1.50
C ALA A 283 7.86 7.35 0.37
N ALA A 284 6.59 7.35 -0.06
CA ALA A 284 6.10 8.25 -1.11
C ALA A 284 6.08 9.73 -0.68
N THR A 285 5.95 10.01 0.62
CA THR A 285 6.09 11.35 1.21
C THR A 285 7.54 11.71 1.53
N GLY A 286 8.54 10.91 1.17
CA GLY A 286 9.95 11.20 1.46
C GLY A 286 10.35 11.08 2.95
N LEU A 287 9.47 10.55 3.80
CA LEU A 287 9.74 10.23 5.20
C LEU A 287 10.44 8.87 5.30
N ILE A 288 11.67 8.80 4.77
CA ILE A 288 12.41 7.54 4.58
C ILE A 288 12.69 6.82 5.90
N ASP A 289 13.06 7.55 6.96
CA ASP A 289 13.32 6.97 8.28
C ASP A 289 12.07 6.35 8.92
N ASP A 290 10.92 7.02 8.79
CA ASP A 290 9.64 6.51 9.27
C ASP A 290 9.20 5.27 8.47
N ALA A 291 9.42 5.28 7.15
CA ALA A 291 9.16 4.13 6.30
C ALA A 291 10.00 2.92 6.73
N ILE A 292 11.31 3.09 6.91
CA ILE A 292 12.21 2.02 7.36
C ILE A 292 11.77 1.47 8.72
N ALA A 293 11.46 2.34 9.69
CA ALA A 293 10.97 1.93 11.00
C ALA A 293 9.63 1.15 10.90
N GLY A 294 8.72 1.63 10.05
CA GLY A 294 7.44 0.99 9.75
C GLY A 294 7.61 -0.41 9.17
N TYR A 295 8.43 -0.58 8.13
CA TYR A 295 8.70 -1.90 7.54
C TYR A 295 9.33 -2.86 8.53
N ARG A 296 10.30 -2.42 9.34
CA ARG A 296 10.92 -3.27 10.37
C ARG A 296 9.90 -3.74 11.42
N ARG A 297 9.03 -2.83 11.89
CA ARG A 297 7.94 -3.18 12.83
C ARG A 297 6.96 -4.16 12.20
N ALA A 298 6.53 -3.89 10.97
CA ALA A 298 5.62 -4.75 10.23
C ALA A 298 6.21 -6.15 10.02
N GLY A 299 7.45 -6.25 9.55
CA GLY A 299 8.14 -7.52 9.32
C GLY A 299 8.14 -8.44 10.54
N GLY A 300 8.43 -7.90 11.73
CA GLY A 300 8.41 -8.67 12.98
C GLY A 300 7.00 -9.13 13.42
N LEU A 301 5.94 -8.39 13.07
CA LEU A 301 4.55 -8.79 13.32
C LEU A 301 4.08 -9.86 12.33
N LEU A 302 4.45 -9.71 11.06
CA LEU A 302 4.07 -10.61 9.98
C LEU A 302 4.77 -11.96 10.12
N GLU A 303 6.04 -11.96 10.54
CA GLU A 303 6.77 -13.18 10.89
C GLU A 303 6.07 -13.95 12.02
N ARG A 304 5.68 -13.26 13.10
CA ARG A 304 4.93 -13.88 14.21
C ARG A 304 3.57 -14.40 13.79
N ALA A 305 2.94 -13.75 12.82
CA ALA A 305 1.64 -14.15 12.30
C ALA A 305 1.73 -15.27 11.23
N GLY A 306 2.94 -15.66 10.80
CA GLY A 306 3.13 -16.59 9.68
C GLY A 306 2.64 -16.04 8.33
N ALA A 307 2.51 -14.71 8.21
CA ALA A 307 2.02 -14.03 7.01
C ALA A 307 3.16 -13.85 5.99
N VAL A 308 3.58 -14.97 5.37
CA VAL A 308 4.78 -15.08 4.53
C VAL A 308 4.78 -14.08 3.36
N GLN A 309 3.67 -13.95 2.63
CA GLN A 309 3.59 -13.08 1.46
C GLN A 309 3.67 -11.60 1.84
N GLU A 310 2.96 -11.20 2.90
CA GLU A 310 2.99 -9.84 3.43
C GLU A 310 4.36 -9.50 4.01
N GLN A 311 5.01 -10.46 4.68
CA GLN A 311 6.38 -10.30 5.18
C GLN A 311 7.36 -10.04 4.03
N ALA A 312 7.25 -10.79 2.93
CA ALA A 312 8.05 -10.59 1.72
C ALA A 312 7.84 -9.18 1.12
N ARG A 313 6.59 -8.70 1.11
CA ARG A 313 6.26 -7.33 0.67
C ARG A 313 6.93 -6.29 1.56
N SER A 314 6.86 -6.47 2.88
CA SER A 314 7.49 -5.56 3.85
C SER A 314 9.00 -5.48 3.68
N LEU A 315 9.66 -6.63 3.47
CA LEU A 315 11.09 -6.71 3.18
C LEU A 315 11.45 -6.05 1.83
N THR A 316 10.61 -6.21 0.81
CA THR A 316 10.81 -5.54 -0.48
C THR A 316 10.76 -4.01 -0.34
N GLY A 317 9.79 -3.50 0.43
CA GLY A 317 9.68 -2.08 0.76
C GLY A 317 10.89 -1.57 1.57
N LEU A 318 11.34 -2.34 2.56
CA LEU A 318 12.54 -2.05 3.34
C LEU A 318 13.79 -1.97 2.44
N GLY A 319 14.02 -3.00 1.61
CA GLY A 319 15.16 -3.04 0.70
C GLY A 319 15.17 -1.85 -0.24
N ARG A 320 14.02 -1.43 -0.77
CA ARG A 320 13.86 -0.24 -1.62
C ARG A 320 14.36 1.04 -0.92
N MET A 321 14.10 1.20 0.37
CA MET A 321 14.54 2.38 1.15
C MET A 321 16.02 2.34 1.50
N LEU A 322 16.62 1.16 1.51
CA LEU A 322 18.01 0.95 1.89
C LEU A 322 18.99 1.03 0.71
N ILE A 323 18.53 0.98 -0.55
CA ILE A 323 19.39 0.95 -1.75
C ILE A 323 20.56 1.96 -1.70
N THR A 324 20.30 3.20 -1.28
CA THR A 324 21.32 4.26 -1.21
C THR A 324 21.91 4.47 0.19
N ARG A 325 21.34 3.86 1.22
CA ARG A 325 21.74 4.04 2.63
C ARG A 325 22.58 2.89 3.16
N ASP A 326 22.15 1.67 2.86
CA ASP A 326 22.82 0.43 3.21
C ASP A 326 22.57 -0.61 2.08
N PRO A 327 23.39 -0.60 1.02
CA PRO A 327 23.21 -1.48 -0.14
C PRO A 327 23.29 -2.98 0.21
N ASP A 328 23.97 -3.33 1.30
CA ASP A 328 24.15 -4.71 1.73
C ASP A 328 22.94 -5.21 2.51
N GLU A 329 22.39 -4.41 3.43
CA GLU A 329 21.09 -4.72 4.05
C GLU A 329 19.96 -4.73 3.01
N ALA A 330 20.02 -3.86 1.99
CA ALA A 330 19.07 -3.89 0.88
C ALA A 330 19.12 -5.23 0.11
N ALA A 331 20.32 -5.73 -0.18
CA ALA A 331 20.50 -7.02 -0.86
C ALA A 331 19.94 -8.17 -0.03
N ASP A 332 20.24 -8.24 1.28
CA ASP A 332 19.68 -9.26 2.18
C ASP A 332 18.15 -9.20 2.23
N ALA A 333 17.58 -8.00 2.32
CA ALA A 333 16.13 -7.82 2.33
C ALA A 333 15.49 -8.36 1.04
N PHE A 334 16.08 -8.09 -0.14
CA PHE A 334 15.57 -8.62 -1.41
C PHE A 334 15.75 -10.13 -1.54
N ASP A 335 16.88 -10.70 -1.09
CA ASP A 335 17.13 -12.14 -1.10
C ASP A 335 16.11 -12.89 -0.23
N ARG A 336 15.87 -12.39 0.98
CA ARG A 336 14.85 -12.93 1.90
C ARG A 336 13.44 -12.77 1.35
N ALA A 337 13.11 -11.61 0.77
CA ALA A 337 11.81 -11.40 0.15
C ALA A 337 11.57 -12.38 -1.02
N ALA A 338 12.58 -12.60 -1.87
CA ALA A 338 12.49 -13.54 -2.98
C ALA A 338 12.25 -14.98 -2.50
N ALA A 339 12.93 -15.42 -1.45
CA ALA A 339 12.73 -16.74 -0.85
C ALA A 339 11.32 -16.90 -0.26
N LEU A 340 10.79 -15.89 0.41
CA LEU A 340 9.43 -15.91 0.96
C LEU A 340 8.36 -15.86 -0.14
N TYR A 341 8.58 -15.09 -1.21
CA TYR A 341 7.68 -15.12 -2.37
C TYR A 341 7.70 -16.45 -3.09
N GLU A 342 8.86 -17.13 -3.17
CA GLU A 342 8.95 -18.50 -3.68
C GLU A 342 8.14 -19.47 -2.83
N GLN A 343 8.31 -19.40 -1.50
CA GLN A 343 7.54 -20.21 -0.55
C GLN A 343 6.03 -19.96 -0.68
N ALA A 344 5.62 -18.72 -0.93
CA ALA A 344 4.23 -18.33 -1.13
C ALA A 344 3.70 -18.61 -2.55
N GLY A 345 4.52 -19.12 -3.49
CA GLY A 345 4.14 -19.30 -4.89
C GLY A 345 3.79 -17.98 -5.62
N SER A 346 4.26 -16.84 -5.12
CA SER A 346 3.89 -15.51 -5.62
C SER A 346 4.85 -15.03 -6.71
N THR A 347 4.57 -15.41 -7.96
CA THR A 347 5.37 -15.03 -9.13
C THR A 347 5.45 -13.52 -9.30
N SER A 348 4.33 -12.79 -9.16
CA SER A 348 4.29 -11.33 -9.30
C SER A 348 5.03 -10.62 -8.17
N GLY A 349 4.92 -11.10 -6.92
CA GLY A 349 5.68 -10.57 -5.79
C GLY A 349 7.19 -10.72 -5.99
N ARG A 350 7.62 -11.92 -6.42
CA ARG A 350 9.03 -12.20 -6.75
C ARG A 350 9.54 -11.30 -7.89
N ALA A 351 8.72 -11.05 -8.89
CA ALA A 351 9.04 -10.15 -10.01
C ALA A 351 9.23 -8.70 -9.54
N LEU A 352 8.36 -8.20 -8.65
CA LEU A 352 8.49 -6.86 -8.05
C LEU A 352 9.75 -6.73 -7.18
N ALA A 353 10.09 -7.75 -6.40
CA ALA A 353 11.35 -7.78 -5.64
C ALA A 353 12.57 -7.76 -6.57
N THR A 354 12.52 -8.55 -7.66
CA THR A 354 13.56 -8.58 -8.70
C THR A 354 13.72 -7.22 -9.37
N LEU A 355 12.63 -6.53 -9.64
CA LEU A 355 12.63 -5.19 -10.23
C LEU A 355 13.30 -4.16 -9.29
N HIS A 356 13.02 -4.21 -7.99
CA HIS A 356 13.70 -3.33 -7.03
C HIS A 356 15.19 -3.70 -6.86
N ARG A 357 15.54 -4.97 -6.96
CA ARG A 357 16.94 -5.40 -7.03
C ARG A 357 17.65 -4.86 -8.27
N ALA A 358 16.99 -4.78 -9.42
CA ALA A 358 17.58 -4.17 -10.61
C ALA A 358 18.03 -2.71 -10.35
N ARG A 359 17.26 -1.95 -9.55
CA ARG A 359 17.65 -0.60 -9.13
C ARG A 359 18.86 -0.60 -8.19
N LEU A 360 19.00 -1.62 -7.34
CA LEU A 360 20.20 -1.81 -6.52
C LEU A 360 21.43 -2.11 -7.40
N GLU A 361 21.30 -2.96 -8.41
CA GLU A 361 22.40 -3.26 -9.34
C GLU A 361 22.81 -2.02 -10.15
N LEU A 362 21.85 -1.18 -10.57
CA LEU A 362 22.16 0.13 -11.16
C LEU A 362 22.94 1.03 -10.21
N ALA A 363 22.55 1.10 -8.93
CA ALA A 363 23.26 1.88 -7.92
C ALA A 363 24.68 1.35 -7.67
N ARG A 364 24.91 0.04 -7.87
CA ARG A 364 26.23 -0.60 -7.83
C ARG A 364 27.03 -0.47 -9.13
N GLY A 365 26.45 0.13 -10.18
CA GLY A 365 27.11 0.34 -11.46
C GLY A 365 27.07 -0.87 -12.41
N ASP A 366 26.15 -1.81 -12.21
CA ASP A 366 25.95 -2.97 -13.10
C ASP A 366 24.62 -2.86 -13.88
N PRO A 367 24.59 -2.10 -15.00
CA PRO A 367 23.40 -1.95 -15.83
C PRO A 367 23.03 -3.23 -16.58
N GLU A 368 23.96 -4.17 -16.77
CA GLU A 368 23.68 -5.44 -17.46
C GLU A 368 22.91 -6.41 -16.56
N ALA A 369 23.29 -6.51 -15.28
CA ALA A 369 22.51 -7.24 -14.29
C ALA A 369 21.13 -6.64 -14.10
N ALA A 370 21.04 -5.30 -14.06
CA ALA A 370 19.77 -4.61 -13.99
C ALA A 370 18.86 -4.90 -15.20
N GLU A 371 19.40 -4.88 -16.43
CA GLU A 371 18.63 -5.19 -17.64
C GLU A 371 18.02 -6.59 -17.59
N ARG A 372 18.82 -7.61 -17.24
CA ARG A 372 18.33 -9.00 -17.09
C ARG A 372 17.23 -9.12 -16.06
N ALA A 373 17.37 -8.42 -14.93
CA ALA A 373 16.38 -8.43 -13.86
C ALA A 373 15.07 -7.75 -14.29
N VAL A 374 15.16 -6.62 -15.02
CA VAL A 374 13.99 -5.93 -15.58
C VAL A 374 13.27 -6.80 -16.62
N ASP A 375 14.00 -7.44 -17.54
CA ASP A 375 13.39 -8.34 -18.54
C ASP A 375 12.62 -9.49 -17.89
N ALA A 376 13.24 -10.17 -16.91
CA ALA A 376 12.59 -11.24 -16.16
C ALA A 376 11.34 -10.75 -15.39
N ALA A 377 11.39 -9.54 -14.84
CA ALA A 377 10.25 -8.95 -14.14
C ALA A 377 9.11 -8.56 -15.10
N THR A 378 9.44 -7.98 -16.27
CA THR A 378 8.44 -7.58 -17.28
C THR A 378 7.63 -8.78 -17.77
N ASP A 379 8.27 -9.89 -18.08
CA ASP A 379 7.59 -11.10 -18.54
C ASP A 379 6.61 -11.65 -17.49
N ALA A 380 7.03 -11.63 -16.22
CA ALA A 380 6.20 -12.07 -15.10
C ALA A 380 5.05 -11.10 -14.74
N LEU A 381 5.08 -9.86 -15.24
CA LEU A 381 4.13 -8.78 -14.93
C LEU A 381 3.29 -8.34 -16.14
N ALA A 382 3.34 -9.05 -17.27
CA ALA A 382 2.73 -8.64 -18.55
C ALA A 382 1.22 -8.28 -18.50
N GLY A 383 0.46 -8.77 -17.52
CA GLY A 383 -0.96 -8.44 -17.31
C GLY A 383 -1.23 -7.27 -16.36
N ARG A 384 -0.22 -6.73 -15.67
CA ARG A 384 -0.38 -5.80 -14.54
C ARG A 384 0.08 -4.39 -14.95
N ARG A 385 -0.83 -3.63 -15.57
CA ARG A 385 -0.50 -2.35 -16.24
C ARG A 385 0.17 -1.32 -15.32
N SER A 386 -0.24 -1.23 -14.05
CA SER A 386 0.41 -0.35 -13.07
C SER A 386 1.84 -0.80 -12.74
N ASP A 387 2.06 -2.11 -12.56
CA ASP A 387 3.37 -2.67 -12.24
C ASP A 387 4.35 -2.58 -13.42
N LEU A 388 3.83 -2.66 -14.65
CA LEU A 388 4.60 -2.42 -15.86
C LEU A 388 5.19 -1.00 -15.92
N LEU A 389 4.51 0.01 -15.37
CA LEU A 389 5.09 1.38 -15.30
C LEU A 389 6.39 1.41 -14.49
N MET A 390 6.49 0.61 -13.42
CA MET A 390 7.73 0.50 -12.65
C MET A 390 8.83 -0.22 -13.44
N CYS A 391 8.45 -1.22 -14.25
CA CYS A 391 9.36 -1.88 -15.17
C CYS A 391 9.91 -0.88 -16.20
N GLU A 392 9.05 -0.06 -16.80
CA GLU A 392 9.46 0.93 -17.81
C GLU A 392 10.35 2.03 -17.22
N MET A 393 10.04 2.52 -16.01
CA MET A 393 10.92 3.49 -15.33
C MET A 393 12.30 2.90 -15.05
N THR A 394 12.36 1.65 -14.56
CA THR A 394 13.64 1.01 -14.26
C THR A 394 14.41 0.68 -15.54
N ARG A 395 13.73 0.27 -16.61
CA ARG A 395 14.30 0.08 -17.94
C ARG A 395 14.85 1.39 -18.52
N ALA A 396 14.14 2.50 -18.31
CA ALA A 396 14.63 3.81 -18.70
C ALA A 396 15.90 4.18 -17.91
N ASP A 397 15.96 3.88 -16.61
CA ASP A 397 17.17 4.08 -15.80
C ASP A 397 18.35 3.25 -16.34
N VAL A 398 18.13 2.00 -16.78
CA VAL A 398 19.15 1.17 -17.47
C VAL A 398 19.60 1.83 -18.78
N LEU A 399 18.66 2.27 -19.63
CA LEU A 399 18.98 2.90 -20.91
C LEU A 399 19.77 4.20 -20.71
N ILE A 400 19.41 5.00 -19.72
CA ILE A 400 20.15 6.21 -19.33
C ILE A 400 21.57 5.86 -18.89
N ALA A 401 21.74 4.86 -18.04
CA ALA A 401 23.07 4.41 -17.58
C ALA A 401 23.97 3.92 -18.73
N ARG A 402 23.38 3.35 -19.79
CA ARG A 402 24.08 2.91 -21.01
C ARG A 402 24.29 4.01 -22.05
N GLY A 403 23.72 5.20 -21.83
CA GLY A 403 23.78 6.34 -22.76
C GLY A 403 22.78 6.27 -23.93
N ASP A 404 21.83 5.32 -23.91
CA ASP A 404 20.77 5.18 -24.91
C ASP A 404 19.59 6.12 -24.62
N PHE A 405 19.87 7.42 -24.64
CA PHE A 405 18.95 8.46 -24.22
C PHE A 405 17.71 8.57 -25.11
N ALA A 406 17.83 8.24 -26.40
CA ALA A 406 16.73 8.32 -27.35
C ALA A 406 15.67 7.27 -27.02
N ARG A 407 16.09 6.01 -26.77
CA ARG A 407 15.16 4.94 -26.39
C ARG A 407 14.55 5.19 -25.01
N ALA A 408 15.33 5.70 -24.06
CA ALA A 408 14.82 6.08 -22.74
C ALA A 408 13.70 7.13 -22.85
N GLU A 409 13.87 8.16 -23.67
CA GLU A 409 12.84 9.19 -23.86
C GLU A 409 11.55 8.64 -24.49
N THR A 410 11.66 7.85 -25.55
CA THR A 410 10.49 7.25 -26.21
C THR A 410 9.70 6.41 -25.21
N LEU A 411 10.40 5.55 -24.46
CA LEU A 411 9.80 4.68 -23.47
C LEU A 411 9.05 5.46 -22.37
N LEU A 412 9.71 6.48 -21.81
CA LEU A 412 9.09 7.31 -20.76
C LEU A 412 7.90 8.10 -21.27
N THR A 413 7.91 8.53 -22.54
CA THR A 413 6.80 9.27 -23.14
C THR A 413 5.57 8.39 -23.27
N GLU A 414 5.72 7.15 -23.76
CA GLU A 414 4.63 6.18 -23.86
C GLU A 414 4.10 5.75 -22.49
N ALA A 415 4.99 5.53 -21.51
CA ALA A 415 4.63 5.17 -20.15
C ALA A 415 3.83 6.28 -19.43
N MET A 416 4.13 7.55 -19.69
CA MET A 416 3.43 8.68 -19.08
C MET A 416 1.98 8.83 -19.54
N ASP A 417 1.66 8.46 -20.79
CA ASP A 417 0.28 8.45 -21.28
C ASP A 417 -0.56 7.40 -20.54
N THR A 418 0.07 6.26 -20.25
CA THR A 418 -0.54 5.20 -19.42
C THR A 418 -0.72 5.68 -17.98
N ALA A 419 0.30 6.29 -17.37
CA ALA A 419 0.21 6.84 -16.01
C ALA A 419 -0.87 7.93 -15.89
N ALA A 420 -1.04 8.78 -16.91
CA ALA A 420 -2.09 9.80 -16.96
C ALA A 420 -3.48 9.17 -17.04
N THR A 421 -3.66 8.16 -17.91
CA THR A 421 -4.92 7.42 -18.06
C THR A 421 -5.32 6.73 -16.76
N LEU A 422 -4.34 6.17 -16.05
CA LEU A 422 -4.55 5.51 -14.76
C LEU A 422 -4.67 6.48 -13.59
N GLY A 423 -4.45 7.79 -13.76
CA GLY A 423 -4.54 8.76 -12.67
C GLY A 423 -3.44 8.63 -11.60
N LEU A 424 -2.21 8.32 -12.01
CA LEU A 424 -1.05 8.08 -11.14
C LEU A 424 -0.05 9.25 -11.18
N PRO A 425 -0.30 10.37 -10.46
CA PRO A 425 0.50 11.60 -10.59
C PRO A 425 1.95 11.46 -10.07
N ILE A 426 2.19 10.61 -9.07
CA ILE A 426 3.54 10.36 -8.53
C ILE A 426 4.42 9.72 -9.61
N TYR A 427 3.93 8.69 -10.30
CA TYR A 427 4.67 8.07 -11.40
C TYR A 427 4.93 9.04 -12.56
N ARG A 428 3.97 9.94 -12.85
CA ARG A 428 4.19 10.98 -13.86
C ARG A 428 5.36 11.90 -13.47
N ALA A 429 5.42 12.38 -12.23
CA ALA A 429 6.51 13.23 -11.76
C ALA A 429 7.87 12.52 -11.87
N GLU A 430 7.92 11.25 -11.46
CA GLU A 430 9.10 10.40 -11.55
C GLU A 430 9.57 10.13 -12.98
N MET A 431 8.64 9.92 -13.92
CA MET A 431 8.95 9.72 -15.34
C MET A 431 9.43 11.01 -16.01
N LEU A 432 8.83 12.15 -15.68
CA LEU A 432 9.28 13.46 -16.16
C LEU A 432 10.72 13.75 -15.72
N TRP A 433 11.04 13.47 -14.45
CA TRP A 433 12.40 13.58 -13.94
C TRP A 433 13.39 12.70 -14.74
N ARG A 434 13.10 11.41 -14.92
CA ARG A 434 13.94 10.50 -15.72
C ARG A 434 14.07 10.96 -17.17
N ARG A 435 13.01 11.49 -17.77
CA ARG A 435 13.03 11.98 -19.15
C ARG A 435 13.87 13.25 -19.27
N SER A 436 13.84 14.10 -18.24
CA SER A 436 14.76 15.23 -18.11
C SER A 436 16.23 14.78 -18.10
N VAL A 437 16.57 13.75 -17.29
CA VAL A 437 17.91 13.14 -17.28
C VAL A 437 18.31 12.66 -18.69
N ALA A 438 17.44 11.89 -19.35
CA ALA A 438 17.71 11.39 -20.70
C ALA A 438 17.90 12.53 -21.72
N ARG A 439 17.03 13.55 -21.71
CA ARG A 439 17.11 14.70 -22.61
C ARG A 439 18.37 15.53 -22.38
N ARG A 440 18.80 15.69 -21.12
CA ARG A 440 20.09 16.32 -20.79
C ARG A 440 21.24 15.53 -21.39
N GLY A 441 21.27 14.21 -21.19
CA GLY A 441 22.29 13.32 -21.77
C GLY A 441 22.34 13.36 -23.31
N ALA A 442 21.18 13.54 -23.95
CA ALA A 442 21.07 13.73 -25.40
C ALA A 442 21.41 15.17 -25.87
N GLY A 443 21.82 16.08 -24.98
CA GLY A 443 22.14 17.47 -25.31
C GLY A 443 20.92 18.37 -25.57
N ARG A 444 19.69 17.91 -25.31
CA ARG A 444 18.45 18.66 -25.51
C ARG A 444 18.05 19.41 -24.23
N ILE A 445 18.92 20.31 -23.81
CA ILE A 445 18.84 21.01 -22.51
C ILE A 445 17.50 21.73 -22.31
N GLU A 446 16.99 22.45 -23.31
CA GLU A 446 15.69 23.16 -23.18
C GLU A 446 14.51 22.22 -22.91
N HIS A 447 14.49 21.05 -23.54
CA HIS A 447 13.46 20.05 -23.28
C HIS A 447 13.64 19.38 -21.91
N ALA A 448 14.89 19.23 -21.45
CA ALA A 448 15.18 18.75 -20.11
C ALA A 448 14.69 19.73 -19.03
N ILE A 449 14.90 21.03 -19.23
CA ILE A 449 14.39 22.09 -18.35
C ILE A 449 12.86 22.06 -18.31
N ALA A 450 12.21 21.93 -19.46
CA ALA A 450 10.75 21.85 -19.53
C ALA A 450 10.19 20.65 -18.73
N ASP A 451 10.81 19.48 -18.85
CA ASP A 451 10.42 18.30 -18.07
C ASP A 451 10.67 18.48 -16.57
N ALA A 452 11.81 19.08 -16.19
CA ALA A 452 12.13 19.34 -14.78
C ALA A 452 11.13 20.31 -14.14
N ARG A 453 10.72 21.36 -14.87
CA ARG A 453 9.65 22.28 -14.44
C ARG A 453 8.33 21.55 -14.25
N GLU A 454 7.92 20.75 -15.23
CA GLU A 454 6.66 20.01 -15.15
C GLU A 454 6.68 19.02 -13.99
N ALA A 455 7.80 18.33 -13.76
CA ALA A 455 7.96 17.42 -12.63
C ALA A 455 7.83 18.16 -11.29
N ILE A 456 8.48 19.32 -11.14
CA ILE A 456 8.34 20.17 -9.95
C ILE A 456 6.88 20.56 -9.75
N ASP A 457 6.20 21.01 -10.82
CA ASP A 457 4.78 21.36 -10.73
C ASP A 457 3.89 20.19 -10.29
N GLN A 458 4.19 18.95 -10.72
CA GLN A 458 3.47 17.77 -10.25
C GLN A 458 3.69 17.51 -8.76
N ILE A 459 4.94 17.52 -8.29
CA ILE A 459 5.28 17.38 -6.87
C ILE A 459 4.61 18.46 -6.03
N GLU A 460 4.55 19.68 -6.55
CA GLU A 460 3.91 20.82 -5.89
C GLU A 460 2.39 20.67 -5.76
N ARG A 461 1.73 20.13 -6.80
CA ARG A 461 0.31 19.80 -6.72
C ARG A 461 0.05 18.73 -5.67
N ILE A 462 0.90 17.70 -5.59
CA ILE A 462 0.79 16.65 -4.56
C ILE A 462 1.05 17.25 -3.18
N ARG A 463 2.09 18.08 -3.00
CA ARG A 463 2.37 18.75 -1.73
C ARG A 463 1.19 19.59 -1.25
N GLY A 464 0.51 20.27 -2.18
CA GLY A 464 -0.65 21.11 -1.88
C GLY A 464 -1.85 20.35 -1.30
N THR A 465 -1.94 19.03 -1.47
CA THR A 465 -3.00 18.21 -0.87
C THR A 465 -2.64 17.66 0.51
N LEU A 466 -1.38 17.80 0.95
CA LEU A 466 -0.90 17.26 2.21
C LEU A 466 -1.23 18.15 3.40
N GLN A 467 -2.00 17.59 4.33
CA GLN A 467 -2.19 18.03 5.70
C GLN A 467 -0.99 17.63 6.56
N GLY A 468 -0.67 18.47 7.54
CA GLY A 468 0.50 18.31 8.42
C GLY A 468 1.79 18.80 7.76
N SER A 469 2.52 19.68 8.45
CA SER A 469 3.70 20.32 7.89
C SER A 469 4.88 19.35 7.76
N ARG A 470 4.97 18.33 8.61
CA ARG A 470 5.95 17.23 8.51
C ARG A 470 5.87 16.48 7.17
N PHE A 471 4.68 16.14 6.68
CA PHE A 471 4.51 15.39 5.43
C PHE A 471 4.87 16.25 4.21
N ARG A 472 4.55 17.54 4.25
CA ARG A 472 4.96 18.50 3.21
C ARG A 472 6.47 18.68 3.16
N ALA A 473 7.10 18.86 4.32
CA ALA A 473 8.56 18.96 4.45
C ALA A 473 9.25 17.68 3.96
N GLY A 474 8.73 16.51 4.34
CA GLY A 474 9.20 15.21 3.87
C GLY A 474 9.18 15.12 2.34
N LEU A 475 8.08 15.51 1.70
CA LEU A 475 7.91 15.34 0.26
C LEU A 475 8.91 16.21 -0.53
N VAL A 476 9.15 17.44 -0.08
CA VAL A 476 10.18 18.32 -0.66
C VAL A 476 11.57 17.73 -0.45
N GLY A 477 11.86 17.22 0.76
CA GLY A 477 13.12 16.54 1.06
C GLY A 477 13.36 15.32 0.16
N GLY A 478 12.34 14.48 -0.04
CA GLY A 478 12.39 13.32 -0.93
C GLY A 478 12.51 13.67 -2.41
N SER A 479 12.03 14.87 -2.80
CA SER A 479 12.09 15.37 -4.18
C SER A 479 13.31 16.26 -4.45
N ARG A 480 14.26 16.33 -3.53
CA ARG A 480 15.41 17.25 -3.61
C ARG A 480 16.25 17.08 -4.88
N ALA A 481 16.52 15.83 -5.28
CA ALA A 481 17.31 15.54 -6.49
C ALA A 481 16.68 16.13 -7.77
N LEU A 482 15.35 16.26 -7.81
CA LEU A 482 14.65 16.89 -8.91
C LEU A 482 14.91 18.41 -8.95
N TYR A 483 14.84 19.09 -7.79
CA TYR A 483 15.16 20.52 -7.72
C TYR A 483 16.63 20.80 -8.04
N GLU A 484 17.54 19.98 -7.52
CA GLU A 484 18.98 20.09 -7.81
C GLU A 484 19.26 19.98 -9.31
N GLN A 485 18.68 18.97 -9.97
CA GLN A 485 18.79 18.82 -11.42
C GLN A 485 18.24 20.03 -12.18
N ALA A 486 17.04 20.51 -11.81
CA ALA A 486 16.42 21.65 -12.48
C ALA A 486 17.30 22.90 -12.40
N VAL A 487 17.84 23.18 -11.21
CA VAL A 487 18.75 24.31 -10.96
C VAL A 487 20.04 24.16 -11.77
N SER A 488 20.65 22.97 -11.77
CA SER A 488 21.85 22.70 -12.58
C SER A 488 21.60 22.97 -14.08
N LEU A 489 20.48 22.49 -14.62
CA LEU A 489 20.12 22.71 -16.03
C LEU A 489 19.90 24.19 -16.37
N MET A 490 19.23 24.94 -15.50
CA MET A 490 18.99 26.38 -15.69
C MET A 490 20.30 27.18 -15.64
N LEU A 491 21.25 26.79 -14.78
CA LEU A 491 22.57 27.42 -14.72
C LEU A 491 23.38 27.15 -15.99
N GLU A 492 23.27 25.97 -16.60
CA GLU A 492 23.95 25.63 -17.87
C GLU A 492 23.50 26.51 -19.04
N THR A 493 22.24 26.95 -19.05
CA THR A 493 21.69 27.84 -20.08
C THR A 493 21.81 29.33 -19.75
N GLY A 494 22.37 29.67 -18.58
CA GLY A 494 22.48 31.05 -18.10
C GLY A 494 21.18 31.64 -17.57
N ALA A 495 20.15 30.83 -17.32
CA ALA A 495 18.90 31.21 -16.68
C ALA A 495 19.07 31.40 -15.15
N THR A 496 20.06 32.20 -14.74
CA THR A 496 20.49 32.36 -13.34
C THR A 496 19.39 32.85 -12.41
N VAL A 497 18.56 33.79 -12.88
CA VAL A 497 17.42 34.32 -12.12
C VAL A 497 16.43 33.21 -11.80
N GLU A 498 16.10 32.37 -12.78
CA GLU A 498 15.14 31.29 -12.60
C GLU A 498 15.71 30.15 -11.75
N ALA A 499 17.01 29.83 -11.94
CA ALA A 499 17.73 28.91 -11.09
C ALA A 499 17.66 29.36 -9.62
N PHE A 500 17.95 30.64 -9.37
CA PHE A 500 17.83 31.26 -8.05
C PHE A 500 16.41 31.13 -7.49
N GLU A 501 15.39 31.57 -8.23
CA GLU A 501 13.99 31.46 -7.80
C GLU A 501 13.55 30.02 -7.53
N THR A 502 14.10 29.04 -8.25
CA THR A 502 13.83 27.62 -8.02
C THR A 502 14.50 27.11 -6.73
N THR A 503 15.70 27.57 -6.40
CA THR A 503 16.33 27.27 -5.11
C THR A 503 15.61 27.93 -3.92
N GLU A 504 15.16 29.18 -4.08
CA GLU A 504 14.37 29.89 -3.06
C GLU A 504 13.01 29.21 -2.89
N ARG A 505 12.43 28.71 -3.99
CA ARG A 505 11.21 27.91 -3.96
C ARG A 505 11.36 26.63 -3.16
N ALA A 506 12.44 25.88 -3.38
CA ALA A 506 12.71 24.66 -2.60
C ALA A 506 12.94 24.98 -1.12
N ARG A 507 13.80 25.96 -0.80
CA ARG A 507 14.21 26.30 0.58
C ARG A 507 13.10 26.98 1.37
N GLY A 508 12.45 27.98 0.77
CA GLY A 508 11.33 28.68 1.39
C GLY A 508 10.28 27.68 1.83
N ARG A 509 9.90 26.73 0.98
CA ARG A 509 8.88 25.73 1.32
C ARG A 509 9.28 24.81 2.46
N THR A 510 10.49 24.26 2.43
CA THR A 510 11.00 23.43 3.54
C THR A 510 11.06 24.22 4.85
N LEU A 511 11.51 25.47 4.83
CA LEU A 511 11.57 26.30 6.02
C LEU A 511 10.17 26.65 6.56
N LEU A 512 9.24 27.03 5.69
CA LEU A 512 7.84 27.31 6.03
C LEU A 512 7.17 26.08 6.66
N ASP A 513 7.40 24.90 6.09
CA ASP A 513 6.83 23.64 6.57
C ASP A 513 7.49 23.17 7.89
N LEU A 514 8.79 23.43 8.10
CA LEU A 514 9.49 23.12 9.36
C LEU A 514 9.14 24.11 10.50
N LEU A 515 8.91 25.37 10.19
CA LEU A 515 8.59 26.42 11.18
C LEU A 515 7.13 26.37 11.67
N GLY A 516 6.29 25.49 11.09
CA GLY A 516 5.00 25.09 11.68
C GLY A 516 4.11 26.24 12.15
N GLY A 517 3.89 27.27 11.31
CA GLY A 517 3.10 28.46 11.68
C GLY A 517 3.90 29.77 11.70
N GLY A 518 5.24 29.72 11.65
CA GLY A 518 6.10 30.91 11.71
C GLY A 518 5.86 31.90 10.56
N ALA A 519 5.57 31.38 9.36
CA ALA A 519 5.27 32.20 8.19
C ALA A 519 3.98 32.99 8.33
N GLU A 520 2.97 32.36 8.91
CA GLU A 520 1.66 32.92 9.17
C GLU A 520 1.75 33.97 10.28
N ILE A 521 2.64 33.77 11.26
CA ILE A 521 2.94 34.75 12.32
C ILE A 521 3.65 35.98 11.74
N ASP A 522 4.64 35.79 10.86
CA ASP A 522 5.32 36.88 10.17
C ASP A 522 4.38 37.63 9.21
N ALA A 523 3.56 36.87 8.47
CA ALA A 523 2.51 37.42 7.62
C ALA A 523 1.46 38.20 8.43
N ALA A 524 1.11 37.73 9.63
CA ALA A 524 0.23 38.46 10.54
C ALA A 524 0.88 39.77 11.01
N ALA A 525 2.19 39.78 11.28
CA ALA A 525 2.91 40.99 11.66
C ALA A 525 2.93 42.04 10.54
N GLY A 526 2.95 41.60 9.27
CA GLY A 526 2.89 42.46 8.08
C GLY A 526 1.47 42.84 7.60
N ALA A 527 0.42 42.26 8.18
CA ALA A 527 -0.95 42.52 7.74
C ALA A 527 -1.41 43.94 8.13
N GLU A 528 -1.98 44.69 7.18
CA GLU A 528 -2.47 46.06 7.39
C GLU A 528 -3.78 46.11 8.19
N ASP A 529 -4.64 45.09 8.06
CA ASP A 529 -5.94 45.02 8.73
C ASP A 529 -5.98 43.96 9.83
N ASP A 530 -6.71 44.27 10.90
CA ASP A 530 -6.82 43.42 12.08
C ASP A 530 -7.52 42.08 11.78
N ALA A 531 -8.39 42.03 10.77
CA ALA A 531 -9.13 40.81 10.43
C ALA A 531 -8.22 39.77 9.76
N THR A 532 -7.41 40.18 8.78
CA THR A 532 -6.40 39.33 8.14
C THR A 532 -5.33 38.93 9.16
N ARG A 533 -4.87 39.86 10.00
CA ARG A 533 -3.89 39.57 11.06
C ARG A 533 -4.37 38.49 12.03
N ASN A 534 -5.61 38.59 12.47
CA ASN A 534 -6.20 37.61 13.38
C ASN A 534 -6.40 36.26 12.68
N LEU A 535 -6.88 36.24 11.43
CA LEU A 535 -7.03 34.99 10.67
C LEU A 535 -5.70 34.27 10.43
N LEU A 536 -4.61 35.00 10.18
CA LEU A 536 -3.29 34.41 9.99
C LEU A 536 -2.73 33.84 11.30
N ARG A 537 -2.93 34.51 12.44
CA ARG A 537 -2.60 33.94 13.76
C ARG A 537 -3.42 32.70 14.08
N ASP A 538 -4.73 32.76 13.85
CA ASP A 538 -5.63 31.62 14.04
C ASP A 538 -5.22 30.44 13.16
N LEU A 539 -4.75 30.70 11.93
CA LEU A 539 -4.22 29.68 11.03
C LEU A 539 -2.92 29.07 11.55
N ALA A 540 -1.99 29.89 12.06
CA ALA A 540 -0.75 29.43 12.67
C ALA A 540 -1.04 28.48 13.83
N ASP A 541 -1.93 28.89 14.74
CA ASP A 541 -2.33 28.08 15.90
C ASP A 541 -3.03 26.79 15.47
N ALA A 542 -3.96 26.87 14.51
CA ALA A 542 -4.67 25.69 14.01
C ALA A 542 -3.74 24.68 13.32
N ARG A 543 -2.75 25.16 12.55
CA ARG A 543 -1.75 24.30 11.91
C ARG A 543 -0.77 23.71 12.91
N ALA A 544 -0.40 24.45 13.97
CA ALA A 544 0.42 23.93 15.06
C ALA A 544 -0.31 22.82 15.84
N ASP A 545 -1.60 23.02 16.15
CA ASP A 545 -2.46 22.00 16.76
C ASP A 545 -2.54 20.75 15.87
N LEU A 546 -2.80 20.93 14.57
CA LEU A 546 -2.86 19.83 13.60
C LEU A 546 -1.54 19.08 13.50
N ASN A 547 -0.42 19.80 13.45
CA ASN A 547 0.92 19.21 13.41
C ASN A 547 1.23 18.41 14.69
N ALA A 548 0.79 18.88 15.86
CA ALA A 548 0.94 18.15 17.12
C ALA A 548 0.14 16.84 17.10
N VAL A 549 -1.08 16.84 16.55
CA VAL A 549 -1.93 15.65 16.44
C VAL A 549 -1.32 14.62 15.48
N TYR A 550 -0.78 15.06 14.33
CA TYR A 550 -0.06 14.19 13.39
C TYR A 550 1.34 13.78 13.88
N SER A 551 2.02 14.58 14.70
CA SER A 551 3.32 14.19 15.27
C SER A 551 3.18 13.19 16.43
N ALA A 552 2.01 13.12 17.06
CA ALA A 552 1.68 12.12 18.07
C ALA A 552 1.40 10.71 17.49
N LEU A 553 1.72 10.46 16.22
CA LEU A 553 1.66 9.15 15.55
C LEU A 553 2.68 8.11 16.07
N ASP A 554 3.33 8.39 17.21
CA ASP A 554 4.35 7.52 17.79
C ASP A 554 3.86 6.06 17.88
N PRO A 555 4.55 5.10 17.23
CA PRO A 555 4.19 3.69 17.24
C PRO A 555 4.26 3.03 18.63
N THR A 556 4.75 3.73 19.67
CA THR A 556 4.99 3.19 21.01
C THR A 556 4.22 3.88 22.14
N ALA A 557 3.47 4.95 21.85
CA ALA A 557 2.83 5.76 22.90
C ALA A 557 1.38 5.35 23.18
N SER A 558 1.02 5.21 24.47
CA SER A 558 -0.37 5.09 24.92
C SER A 558 -1.10 6.43 24.75
N GLY A 559 -1.77 6.61 23.62
CA GLY A 559 -2.50 7.81 23.25
C GLY A 559 -3.98 7.82 23.69
N PRO A 560 -4.72 8.92 23.40
CA PRO A 560 -6.17 9.00 23.62
C PRO A 560 -6.94 7.95 22.82
N SER A 561 -8.16 7.61 23.26
CA SER A 561 -8.99 6.60 22.59
C SER A 561 -9.23 6.94 21.11
N HIS A 562 -9.50 5.93 20.29
CA HIS A 562 -9.71 6.07 18.84
C HIS A 562 -10.69 7.20 18.47
N ALA A 563 -11.85 7.26 19.13
CA ALA A 563 -12.86 8.29 18.90
C ALA A 563 -12.36 9.71 19.25
N GLN A 564 -11.62 9.85 20.36
CA GLN A 564 -11.07 11.13 20.80
C GLN A 564 -9.97 11.64 19.87
N TRP A 565 -9.19 10.75 19.27
CA TRP A 565 -8.16 11.14 18.31
C TRP A 565 -8.78 11.54 16.97
N ILE A 566 -9.75 10.79 16.44
CA ILE A 566 -10.47 11.19 15.21
C ILE A 566 -11.09 12.57 15.40
N GLU A 567 -11.76 12.80 16.53
CA GLU A 567 -12.39 14.09 16.81
C GLU A 567 -11.37 15.22 16.90
N LYS A 568 -10.18 14.95 17.46
CA LYS A 568 -9.07 15.91 17.48
C LYS A 568 -8.50 16.19 16.08
N VAL A 569 -8.29 15.17 15.25
CA VAL A 569 -7.81 15.33 13.87
C VAL A 569 -8.82 16.12 13.07
N ARG A 570 -10.07 15.64 12.99
CA ARG A 570 -11.15 16.30 12.24
C ARG A 570 -11.38 17.73 12.74
N GLY A 571 -11.41 17.94 14.05
CA GLY A 571 -11.57 19.27 14.63
C GLY A 571 -10.43 20.21 14.26
N ALA A 572 -9.18 19.72 14.24
CA ALA A 572 -8.03 20.51 13.82
C ALA A 572 -8.05 20.78 12.29
N GLU A 573 -8.39 19.79 11.47
CA GLU A 573 -8.50 19.91 10.01
C GLU A 573 -9.64 20.83 9.57
N ASP A 574 -10.82 20.70 10.18
CA ASP A 574 -11.98 21.56 9.92
C ASP A 574 -11.66 23.01 10.29
N ARG A 575 -10.94 23.23 11.40
CA ARG A 575 -10.48 24.55 11.82
C ARG A 575 -9.51 25.16 10.81
N VAL A 576 -8.51 24.40 10.34
CA VAL A 576 -7.59 24.85 9.28
C VAL A 576 -8.36 25.17 8.00
N THR A 577 -9.20 24.25 7.52
CA THR A 577 -9.97 24.39 6.28
C THR A 577 -10.91 25.60 6.32
N ALA A 578 -11.58 25.84 7.44
CA ALA A 578 -12.48 26.98 7.61
C ALA A 578 -11.72 28.31 7.57
N ILE A 579 -10.54 28.38 8.19
CA ILE A 579 -9.70 29.59 8.18
C ILE A 579 -9.11 29.81 6.78
N GLU A 580 -8.62 28.77 6.12
CA GLU A 580 -8.11 28.82 4.74
C GLU A 580 -9.17 29.25 3.74
N THR A 581 -10.41 28.76 3.87
CA THR A 581 -11.53 29.18 3.01
C THR A 581 -11.80 30.68 3.15
N ARG A 582 -11.75 31.20 4.39
CA ARG A 582 -11.93 32.64 4.67
C ARG A 582 -10.75 33.47 4.16
N LEU A 583 -9.54 32.96 4.29
CA LEU A 583 -8.33 33.60 3.75
C LEU A 583 -8.29 33.56 2.22
N HIS A 584 -8.77 32.49 1.57
CA HIS A 584 -8.86 32.38 0.11
C HIS A 584 -9.88 33.32 -0.52
N ALA A 585 -10.92 33.70 0.22
CA ALA A 585 -11.82 34.79 -0.17
C ALA A 585 -11.11 36.16 -0.15
N SER A 586 -9.95 36.28 0.51
CA SER A 586 -9.08 37.46 0.50
C SER A 586 -7.96 37.30 -0.53
N ARG A 587 -8.03 38.06 -1.63
CA ARG A 587 -7.09 38.01 -2.76
C ARG A 587 -5.61 38.23 -2.36
N ARG A 588 -5.37 38.89 -1.22
CA ARG A 588 -4.05 39.34 -0.72
C ARG A 588 -3.29 38.28 0.09
N VAL A 589 -3.98 37.27 0.64
CA VAL A 589 -3.33 36.24 1.49
C VAL A 589 -2.55 35.20 0.67
N ARG A 590 -2.93 34.99 -0.60
CA ARG A 590 -2.16 34.16 -1.55
C ARG A 590 -0.71 34.63 -1.73
N GLU A 591 -0.43 35.91 -1.50
CA GLU A 591 0.91 36.50 -1.59
C GLU A 591 1.69 36.37 -0.27
N LEU A 592 0.99 36.26 0.87
CA LEU A 592 1.56 36.29 2.23
C LEU A 592 1.91 34.90 2.80
N LEU A 593 1.28 33.81 2.33
CA LEU A 593 1.54 32.45 2.81
C LEU A 593 2.76 31.77 2.14
N GLY A 594 3.78 32.56 1.76
CA GLY A 594 5.03 32.06 1.21
C GLY A 594 4.99 31.83 -0.30
N VAL A 595 4.79 32.90 -1.08
CA VAL A 595 5.36 32.92 -2.43
C VAL A 595 6.88 32.94 -2.23
N PRO A 596 7.66 32.04 -2.86
CA PRO A 596 9.11 32.17 -2.91
C PRO A 596 9.43 33.61 -3.33
N GLU A 597 10.18 34.34 -2.53
CA GLU A 597 10.50 35.74 -2.81
C GLU A 597 11.09 35.83 -4.23
N SER A 598 10.41 36.56 -5.12
CA SER A 598 10.85 36.65 -6.51
C SER A 598 12.15 37.43 -6.56
N PHE A 599 12.98 37.14 -7.55
CA PHE A 599 14.23 37.88 -7.74
C PHE A 599 13.97 39.39 -7.79
N GLY A 600 12.90 39.81 -8.47
CA GLY A 600 12.51 41.21 -8.59
C GLY A 600 12.21 41.88 -7.25
N ARG A 601 11.63 41.15 -6.28
CA ARG A 601 11.33 41.70 -4.95
C ARG A 601 12.58 41.78 -4.07
N ILE A 602 13.38 40.72 -4.02
CA ILE A 602 14.66 40.72 -3.28
C ILE A 602 15.58 41.83 -3.80
N ALA A 603 15.70 41.96 -5.12
CA ALA A 603 16.51 43.00 -5.74
C ALA A 603 16.02 44.42 -5.42
N ALA A 604 14.72 44.61 -5.17
CA ALA A 604 14.15 45.91 -4.82
C ALA A 604 14.30 46.25 -3.33
N GLU A 605 14.47 45.25 -2.46
CA GLU A 605 14.66 45.42 -1.01
C GLU A 605 16.13 45.63 -0.61
N LEU A 606 17.09 45.30 -1.48
CA LEU A 606 18.53 45.49 -1.22
C LEU A 606 18.96 46.95 -1.44
N ASP A 607 19.53 47.57 -0.42
CA ASP A 607 20.13 48.91 -0.53
C ASP A 607 21.39 48.91 -1.40
N PRO A 608 21.77 50.05 -2.01
CA PRO A 608 23.03 50.19 -2.73
C PRO A 608 24.23 49.75 -1.88
N GLY A 609 24.98 48.75 -2.36
CA GLY A 609 26.14 48.18 -1.66
C GLY A 609 25.83 46.95 -0.80
N GLN A 610 24.57 46.55 -0.65
CA GLN A 610 24.18 45.27 -0.07
C GLN A 610 24.16 44.17 -1.12
N ALA A 611 24.42 42.93 -0.69
CA ALA A 611 24.29 41.75 -1.52
C ALA A 611 23.68 40.62 -0.68
N LEU A 612 22.72 39.90 -1.27
CA LEU A 612 22.29 38.61 -0.73
C LEU A 612 23.21 37.53 -1.30
N VAL A 613 23.80 36.74 -0.40
CA VAL A 613 24.59 35.56 -0.76
C VAL A 613 23.83 34.33 -0.29
N SER A 614 23.53 33.43 -1.21
CA SER A 614 22.62 32.33 -1.01
C SER A 614 23.23 31.02 -1.52
N TYR A 615 23.33 30.01 -0.66
CA TYR A 615 24.02 28.76 -0.98
C TYR A 615 23.03 27.64 -1.31
N TRP A 616 23.41 26.79 -2.26
CA TRP A 616 22.65 25.63 -2.70
C TRP A 616 23.59 24.45 -2.92
N ILE A 617 23.22 23.28 -2.41
CA ILE A 617 23.97 22.05 -2.63
C ILE A 617 23.46 21.41 -3.93
N ASP A 618 24.39 21.04 -4.80
CA ASP A 618 24.17 20.46 -6.13
C ASP A 618 25.02 19.19 -6.23
N GLY A 619 24.51 18.08 -5.68
CA GLY A 619 25.29 16.84 -5.49
C GLY A 619 26.51 17.04 -4.58
N GLU A 620 27.71 16.74 -5.10
CA GLU A 620 29.00 16.91 -4.40
C GLU A 620 29.54 18.36 -4.47
N SER A 621 28.87 19.24 -5.22
CA SER A 621 29.28 20.64 -5.40
C SER A 621 28.36 21.60 -4.64
N MET A 622 28.89 22.75 -4.24
CA MET A 622 28.09 23.85 -3.68
C MET A 622 28.03 25.03 -4.65
N ARG A 623 26.82 25.50 -4.93
CA ARG A 623 26.54 26.71 -5.72
C ARG A 623 26.31 27.88 -4.77
N CYS A 624 26.78 29.05 -5.19
CA CYS A 624 26.59 30.32 -4.51
C CYS A 624 25.89 31.28 -5.48
N PHE A 625 24.70 31.74 -5.11
CA PHE A 625 23.99 32.81 -5.78
C PHE A 625 24.29 34.13 -5.09
N VAL A 626 24.60 35.16 -5.87
CA VAL A 626 24.82 36.53 -5.41
C VAL A 626 23.79 37.43 -6.08
N VAL A 627 22.87 37.97 -5.29
CA VAL A 627 21.91 38.98 -5.76
C VAL A 627 22.38 40.34 -5.29
N ARG A 628 22.70 41.23 -6.24
CA ARG A 628 23.25 42.56 -5.98
C ARG A 628 22.94 43.49 -7.16
N ASP A 629 22.67 44.77 -6.87
CA ASP A 629 22.53 45.82 -7.89
C ASP A 629 21.55 45.46 -9.03
N GLY A 630 20.45 44.77 -8.70
CA GLY A 630 19.45 44.33 -9.67
C GLY A 630 19.88 43.17 -10.59
N ARG A 631 20.92 42.42 -10.21
CA ARG A 631 21.43 41.25 -10.96
C ARG A 631 21.56 40.02 -10.06
N ALA A 632 21.41 38.85 -10.66
CA ALA A 632 21.73 37.57 -10.04
C ALA A 632 22.92 36.94 -10.76
N GLU A 633 23.96 36.61 -10.01
CA GLU A 633 25.11 35.85 -10.47
C GLU A 633 25.19 34.53 -9.71
N ALA A 634 25.73 33.49 -10.35
CA ALA A 634 25.93 32.20 -9.71
C ALA A 634 27.36 31.72 -9.95
N ALA A 635 27.97 31.16 -8.91
CA ALA A 635 29.31 30.58 -8.95
C ALA A 635 29.30 29.20 -8.28
N THR A 636 30.09 28.27 -8.82
CA THR A 636 30.41 27.02 -8.12
C THR A 636 31.55 27.28 -7.16
N LEU A 637 31.38 26.86 -5.92
CA LEU A 637 32.41 26.96 -4.90
C LEU A 637 33.46 25.85 -5.08
N PRO A 638 34.72 26.12 -4.73
CA PRO A 638 35.82 25.19 -4.98
C PRO A 638 35.85 24.00 -4.03
N ALA A 639 35.17 24.07 -2.88
CA ALA A 639 35.11 23.00 -1.90
C ALA A 639 33.88 22.11 -2.13
N SER A 640 34.08 20.80 -2.00
CA SER A 640 33.02 19.79 -2.05
C SER A 640 32.15 19.83 -0.79
N THR A 641 30.95 19.25 -0.89
CA THR A 641 30.03 19.15 0.24
C THR A 641 30.63 18.37 1.41
N ASP A 642 31.43 17.34 1.14
CA ASP A 642 32.10 16.52 2.15
C ASP A 642 33.23 17.28 2.86
N GLU A 643 34.03 18.04 2.12
CA GLU A 643 35.08 18.88 2.71
C GLU A 643 34.48 19.95 3.63
N ILE A 644 33.35 20.54 3.23
CA ILE A 644 32.61 21.51 4.06
C ILE A 644 32.01 20.80 5.28
N GLY A 645 31.42 19.61 5.11
CA GLY A 645 30.85 18.82 6.19
C GLY A 645 31.89 18.43 7.23
N ALA A 646 33.06 17.95 6.81
CA ALA A 646 34.19 17.64 7.66
C ALA A 646 34.68 18.89 8.42
N ALA A 647 34.83 20.02 7.73
CA ALA A 647 35.24 21.26 8.36
C ALA A 647 34.22 21.78 9.39
N ILE A 648 32.92 21.57 9.17
CA ILE A 648 31.87 21.90 10.15
C ILE A 648 31.96 20.99 11.37
N GLN A 649 32.17 19.68 11.19
CA GLN A 649 32.36 18.75 12.30
C GLN A 649 33.60 19.14 13.11
N ASP A 650 34.72 19.42 12.46
CA ASP A 650 35.97 19.87 13.09
C ASP A 650 35.85 21.23 13.80
N ALA A 651 34.85 22.05 13.45
CA ALA A 651 34.59 23.34 14.10
C ALA A 651 33.58 23.25 15.26
N LEU A 652 32.77 22.19 15.29
CA LEU A 652 31.76 21.92 16.33
C LEU A 652 32.31 21.04 17.47
N PHE A 653 33.44 20.37 17.26
CA PHE A 653 34.21 19.61 18.24
C PHE A 653 35.57 20.26 18.50
#